data_AF-A0A961CKR7-F1
#
_entry.id   AF-A0A961CKR7-F1
#
_cell.length_a   1.000
_cell.length_b   1.000
_cell.length_c   1.000
_cell.angle_alpha   90.00
_cell.angle_beta   90.00
_cell.angle_gamma   90.00
#
_symmetry.space_group_name_H-M   'P 1'
#
loop_
_entity.id
_entity.type
_entity.pdbx_description
1 polymer ?
#
loop_
_entity_poly.entity_id
_entity_poly.type
_entity_poly.pdbx_seq_one_letter_code
_entity_poly.pdbx_strand_id
1 'polypeptide(L)'
;MVEATKAGRLAWRGSAALCLGLFLTVGSGWGISQAEADSNDSATASSARSSSKAERGPKPAARNPVSKAARGDSAVGPNPFNGRGRSPVRLPARPESTPPQRDKPSVPTEFNATAAALSLPPQVETAHPPLTEAANTAAAAVSSAAAEPPSVTALAPAAAVPTAAVPPEPSTPAAAQALTATGGWARDAGAPLQSTMLWTMLAGTRSDSGRRYSGAAFTPQAAATTSLTVGPADATALQPAGQSVSPLGTPEQTAAEDAAMRTARSLPMLVMKGVLNLGWRIIGANQFAMVGGPDQANLDALGQAVDEWAMATAFQLMILNSNEPTIVTQVAPPHDWYGLDVTGSRILYDNPDTIYRFVGVNYASEYVITGRLPENDPQASFSVLTGTTGTTAAVLNGDQLELGPDRTFVITVSGEAAQPGQSNHLQITPDTTLIAIRDTLADWSTEDPMTLAIHRTAGPPNSLFSQLGGFAIPVIGAAVAQSPLLTALVSLIPPLPSVPPILRGTLGTLLMLRGFSQEAIYIKVATTDPDTGQLKAPNVFTDPIGNASFLATQLQSAGYFQLADDQALVLTINPNNAAYFGVPVTNDWTITDNYWDEQTSLNIAQARSNPDGSYTIVVSPTEPVFDDDSSVWNWVSTNGLNQGTISIRFQAIDTNLPDNPTVSSQVVTLSDLASVLPAGTTFVTPAERAAQLATRKEGFNRRFAPYPQTA
;
A
#
# COMPACT_ATOMS: atom_id res chain seq x y z
N MET A 1 41.38 1.24 30.51
CA MET A 1 40.99 1.29 29.08
C MET A 1 40.89 -0.09 28.42
N VAL A 2 41.96 -0.89 28.33
CA VAL A 2 41.97 -2.16 27.56
C VAL A 2 40.90 -3.18 28.01
N GLU A 3 40.58 -3.26 29.29
CA GLU A 3 39.56 -4.20 29.79
C GLU A 3 38.12 -3.76 29.49
N ALA A 4 37.82 -2.47 29.51
CA ALA A 4 36.52 -1.94 29.07
C ALA A 4 36.24 -2.30 27.59
N THR A 5 37.29 -2.29 26.75
CA THR A 5 37.21 -2.75 25.35
C THR A 5 37.15 -4.27 25.18
N LYS A 6 37.33 -5.07 26.24
CA LYS A 6 37.03 -6.51 26.25
C LYS A 6 35.61 -6.76 26.75
N ALA A 7 35.20 -6.14 27.86
CA ALA A 7 33.84 -6.23 28.39
C ALA A 7 32.80 -5.78 27.35
N GLY A 8 32.99 -4.62 26.72
CA GLY A 8 32.11 -4.13 25.66
C GLY A 8 32.07 -5.06 24.44
N ARG A 9 33.18 -5.71 24.06
CA ARG A 9 33.19 -6.69 22.95
C ARG A 9 32.55 -8.04 23.30
N LEU A 10 32.58 -8.44 24.57
CA LEU A 10 31.91 -9.66 25.03
C LEU A 10 30.40 -9.45 25.17
N ALA A 11 29.99 -8.31 25.75
CA ALA A 11 28.60 -7.87 25.78
C ALA A 11 28.04 -7.70 24.36
N TRP A 12 28.76 -7.02 23.47
CA TRP A 12 28.36 -6.88 22.06
C TRP A 12 28.21 -8.24 21.36
N ARG A 13 29.10 -9.21 21.58
CA ARG A 13 28.94 -10.57 21.04
C ARG A 13 27.70 -11.28 21.61
N GLY A 14 27.45 -11.15 22.91
CA GLY A 14 26.26 -11.72 23.56
C GLY A 14 24.97 -11.11 23.04
N SER A 15 24.85 -9.78 23.03
CA SER A 15 23.68 -9.05 22.56
C SER A 15 23.46 -9.18 21.05
N ALA A 16 24.51 -9.16 20.23
CA ALA A 16 24.38 -9.40 18.80
C ALA A 16 23.92 -10.84 18.50
N ALA A 17 24.45 -11.84 19.22
CA ALA A 17 23.98 -13.22 19.10
C ALA A 17 22.55 -13.41 19.63
N LEU A 18 22.14 -12.66 20.67
CA LEU A 18 20.77 -12.66 21.18
C LEU A 18 19.80 -12.01 20.18
N CYS A 19 20.12 -10.83 19.65
CA CYS A 19 19.30 -10.16 18.63
C CYS A 19 19.22 -10.99 17.34
N LEU A 20 20.36 -11.47 16.82
CA LEU A 20 20.36 -12.34 15.63
C LEU A 20 19.62 -13.65 15.90
N GLY A 21 19.75 -14.22 17.10
CA GLY A 21 19.03 -15.41 17.55
C GLY A 21 17.52 -15.19 17.65
N LEU A 22 17.06 -14.04 18.15
CA LEU A 22 15.64 -13.66 18.18
C LEU A 22 15.07 -13.43 16.78
N PHE A 23 15.82 -12.77 15.90
CA PHE A 23 15.45 -12.63 14.49
C PHE A 23 15.39 -13.99 13.78
N LEU A 24 16.30 -14.92 14.09
CA LEU A 24 16.30 -16.28 13.54
C LEU A 24 15.19 -17.16 14.12
N THR A 25 14.83 -17.06 15.41
CA THR A 25 13.71 -17.84 15.97
C THR A 25 12.34 -17.31 15.54
N VAL A 26 12.20 -16.01 15.27
CA VAL A 26 11.03 -15.46 14.55
C VAL A 26 10.97 -16.03 13.13
N GLY A 27 12.11 -16.13 12.44
CA GLY A 27 12.21 -16.77 11.12
C GLY A 27 11.91 -18.28 11.13
N SER A 28 12.24 -19.00 12.20
CA SER A 28 12.03 -20.45 12.33
C SER A 28 10.71 -20.85 13.01
N GLY A 29 9.86 -19.90 13.40
CA GLY A 29 8.50 -20.19 13.90
C GLY A 29 7.53 -20.69 12.82
N TRP A 30 7.97 -20.70 11.55
CA TRP A 30 7.17 -21.00 10.37
C TRP A 30 7.59 -22.36 9.76
N GLY A 31 7.40 -23.45 10.51
CA GLY A 31 7.79 -24.79 10.04
C GLY A 31 7.39 -25.95 10.95
N ILE A 32 6.18 -26.48 10.73
CA ILE A 32 5.67 -27.82 11.09
C ILE A 32 6.05 -28.39 12.47
N SER A 33 5.04 -28.49 13.35
CA SER A 33 4.99 -29.51 14.41
C SER A 33 3.70 -30.32 14.26
N GLN A 34 3.81 -31.55 13.78
CA GLN A 34 2.72 -32.53 13.75
C GLN A 34 2.67 -33.33 15.05
N ALA A 35 1.47 -33.57 15.58
CA ALA A 35 1.21 -34.52 16.66
C ALA A 35 -0.23 -35.05 16.52
N GLU A 36 -0.40 -36.37 16.52
CA GLU A 36 -1.66 -37.04 16.20
C GLU A 36 -2.69 -36.99 17.35
N ALA A 37 -3.98 -36.89 17.01
CA ALA A 37 -5.07 -37.66 17.66
C ALA A 37 -6.44 -37.48 16.97
N ASP A 38 -6.82 -38.45 16.15
CA ASP A 38 -8.23 -38.88 16.02
C ASP A 38 -8.73 -39.48 17.36
N SER A 39 -10.03 -39.57 17.71
CA SER A 39 -11.27 -38.99 17.17
C SER A 39 -12.44 -39.25 18.16
N ASN A 40 -13.63 -38.73 17.83
CA ASN A 40 -14.98 -39.19 18.25
C ASN A 40 -15.56 -38.93 19.66
N ASP A 41 -16.87 -38.68 19.62
CA ASP A 41 -17.79 -38.56 20.75
C ASP A 41 -17.94 -39.85 21.60
N SER A 42 -18.28 -39.66 22.88
CA SER A 42 -19.60 -40.09 23.39
C SER A 42 -19.79 -39.73 24.87
N ALA A 43 -21.06 -39.63 25.31
CA ALA A 43 -21.40 -39.26 26.67
C ALA A 43 -21.64 -40.47 27.58
N THR A 44 -21.14 -40.46 28.83
CA THR A 44 -21.92 -40.90 30.01
C THR A 44 -21.29 -40.59 31.38
N ALA A 45 -22.16 -40.23 32.33
CA ALA A 45 -22.18 -40.62 33.76
C ALA A 45 -20.90 -40.59 34.66
N SER A 46 -20.90 -39.57 35.53
CA SER A 46 -20.98 -39.69 37.01
C SER A 46 -19.73 -39.84 37.92
N SER A 47 -19.72 -38.95 38.94
CA SER A 47 -19.12 -39.12 40.30
C SER A 47 -17.58 -39.05 40.44
N ALA A 48 -16.96 -38.72 41.59
CA ALA A 48 -17.51 -38.36 42.91
C ALA A 48 -16.61 -37.38 43.73
N ARG A 49 -17.28 -36.47 44.47
CA ARG A 49 -16.93 -35.88 45.80
C ARG A 49 -15.46 -35.81 46.29
N SER A 50 -15.05 -34.58 46.67
CA SER A 50 -14.63 -34.31 48.06
C SER A 50 -15.13 -32.94 48.55
N SER A 51 -15.25 -32.72 49.87
CA SER A 51 -16.37 -31.89 50.38
C SER A 51 -16.31 -31.27 51.82
N SER A 52 -15.28 -30.51 52.22
CA SER A 52 -15.33 -29.66 53.46
C SER A 52 -15.53 -28.17 53.12
N LYS A 53 -16.50 -27.39 53.61
CA LYS A 53 -17.45 -27.41 54.75
C LYS A 53 -16.81 -27.11 56.12
N ALA A 54 -17.25 -26.12 56.92
CA ALA A 54 -18.03 -24.87 56.71
C ALA A 54 -18.09 -24.13 58.06
N GLU A 55 -18.31 -22.80 58.12
CA GLU A 55 -19.22 -22.23 59.14
C GLU A 55 -19.86 -20.86 58.84
N ARG A 56 -20.94 -20.61 59.59
CA ARG A 56 -21.97 -19.56 59.61
C ARG A 56 -21.38 -18.12 59.65
N GLY A 57 -22.02 -17.02 59.22
CA GLY A 57 -23.40 -16.60 58.86
C GLY A 57 -23.54 -15.09 59.18
N PRO A 58 -24.72 -14.39 59.16
CA PRO A 58 -26.03 -14.65 58.54
C PRO A 58 -26.39 -13.60 57.43
N LYS A 59 -27.66 -13.53 56.97
CA LYS A 59 -28.19 -12.53 56.01
C LYS A 59 -29.51 -11.89 56.47
N PRO A 60 -29.68 -10.56 56.29
CA PRO A 60 -30.87 -9.98 55.64
C PRO A 60 -30.49 -8.90 54.59
N ALA A 61 -31.26 -8.46 53.58
CA ALA A 61 -32.68 -8.58 53.18
C ALA A 61 -33.59 -7.34 53.42
N ALA A 62 -33.58 -6.38 52.48
CA ALA A 62 -34.66 -5.42 52.10
C ALA A 62 -34.28 -4.79 50.73
N ARG A 63 -35.12 -4.43 49.75
CA ARG A 63 -36.55 -4.01 49.59
C ARG A 63 -36.82 -2.49 49.69
N ASN A 64 -37.20 -1.91 48.54
CA ASN A 64 -38.06 -0.72 48.35
C ASN A 64 -39.46 -0.94 49.00
N PRO A 65 -40.45 0.01 49.07
CA PRO A 65 -40.62 1.28 48.34
C PRO A 65 -41.22 2.45 49.20
N VAL A 66 -42.27 3.16 48.71
CA VAL A 66 -43.16 4.21 49.31
C VAL A 66 -42.81 5.65 48.87
N SER A 67 -43.71 6.54 48.39
CA SER A 67 -45.18 6.50 48.11
C SER A 67 -45.65 7.44 46.96
N LYS A 68 -46.94 7.32 46.57
CA LYS A 68 -47.69 8.14 45.58
C LYS A 68 -48.22 9.47 46.15
N ALA A 69 -48.51 10.48 45.29
CA ALA A 69 -49.77 11.28 45.18
C ALA A 69 -49.55 12.68 44.52
N ALA A 70 -50.52 13.36 43.87
CA ALA A 70 -51.75 12.95 43.17
C ALA A 70 -52.43 14.15 42.43
N ARG A 71 -53.26 13.88 41.38
CA ARG A 71 -54.20 14.80 40.66
C ARG A 71 -53.54 15.94 39.86
N GLY A 72 -54.10 16.51 38.80
CA GLY A 72 -55.29 16.23 37.95
C GLY A 72 -55.07 16.96 36.60
N ASP A 73 -56.01 17.23 35.68
CA ASP A 73 -57.40 16.78 35.50
C ASP A 73 -57.86 17.15 34.06
N SER A 74 -58.84 16.42 33.50
CA SER A 74 -59.84 16.87 32.49
C SER A 74 -59.48 17.41 31.07
N ALA A 75 -60.34 16.99 30.13
CA ALA A 75 -60.88 17.71 28.96
C ALA A 75 -60.10 17.80 27.62
N VAL A 76 -60.86 17.62 26.53
CA VAL A 76 -60.46 17.74 25.10
C VAL A 76 -61.48 18.62 24.36
N GLY A 77 -60.99 19.48 23.45
CA GLY A 77 -61.78 20.14 22.40
C GLY A 77 -62.08 21.63 22.63
N PRO A 78 -62.62 22.36 21.62
CA PRO A 78 -63.12 21.86 20.33
C PRO A 78 -62.33 22.34 19.08
N ASN A 79 -62.74 21.83 17.92
CA ASN A 79 -62.28 22.17 16.56
C ASN A 79 -62.99 23.46 16.05
N PRO A 80 -62.48 24.18 15.01
CA PRO A 80 -63.27 24.20 13.76
C PRO A 80 -62.53 24.38 12.40
N PHE A 81 -62.89 23.47 11.47
CA PHE A 81 -63.21 23.69 10.04
C PHE A 81 -62.18 24.00 8.92
N ASN A 82 -62.49 23.38 7.76
CA ASN A 82 -62.03 23.59 6.36
C ASN A 82 -60.56 23.25 5.99
N GLY A 83 -60.28 22.58 4.86
CA GLY A 83 -61.18 21.89 3.93
C GLY A 83 -60.54 21.54 2.57
N ARG A 84 -61.05 20.47 1.90
CA ARG A 84 -60.55 19.84 0.64
C ARG A 84 -59.21 19.08 0.77
N GLY A 85 -58.98 17.91 0.18
CA GLY A 85 -59.90 16.94 -0.43
C GLY A 85 -59.37 16.26 -1.70
N ARG A 86 -59.02 14.96 -1.64
CA ARG A 86 -58.94 13.98 -2.77
C ARG A 86 -58.69 12.55 -2.22
N SER A 87 -59.16 11.53 -2.94
CA SER A 87 -58.97 10.10 -2.63
C SER A 87 -58.13 9.41 -3.72
N PRO A 88 -57.59 8.22 -3.42
CA PRO A 88 -57.58 7.13 -4.41
C PRO A 88 -58.29 5.86 -3.91
N VAL A 89 -58.44 4.88 -4.79
CA VAL A 89 -59.30 3.69 -4.64
C VAL A 89 -58.48 2.42 -4.36
N ARG A 90 -59.12 1.40 -3.77
CA ARG A 90 -58.55 0.12 -3.32
C ARG A 90 -58.77 -1.01 -4.35
N LEU A 91 -57.81 -1.92 -4.52
CA LEU A 91 -57.95 -3.19 -5.24
C LEU A 91 -57.38 -4.39 -4.43
N PRO A 92 -57.72 -5.66 -4.76
CA PRO A 92 -57.62 -6.83 -3.85
C PRO A 92 -56.41 -7.76 -4.11
N ALA A 93 -56.39 -8.97 -3.50
CA ALA A 93 -55.19 -9.81 -3.31
C ALA A 93 -55.38 -11.34 -3.56
N ARG A 94 -54.23 -12.05 -3.68
CA ARG A 94 -54.02 -13.53 -3.76
C ARG A 94 -54.51 -14.24 -5.06
N PRO A 95 -54.08 -15.50 -5.38
CA PRO A 95 -53.41 -16.54 -4.56
C PRO A 95 -52.05 -17.09 -5.06
N GLU A 96 -51.43 -18.01 -4.31
CA GLU A 96 -50.19 -18.74 -4.67
C GLU A 96 -50.41 -19.97 -5.58
N SER A 97 -49.32 -20.47 -6.23
CA SER A 97 -49.19 -21.86 -6.69
C SER A 97 -47.72 -22.33 -6.89
N THR A 98 -47.46 -23.60 -6.53
CA THR A 98 -46.35 -24.49 -6.98
C THR A 98 -46.93 -25.54 -7.96
N PRO A 99 -46.22 -26.54 -8.56
CA PRO A 99 -44.82 -27.04 -8.43
C PRO A 99 -44.07 -26.91 -9.80
N PRO A 100 -43.11 -27.75 -10.30
CA PRO A 100 -42.39 -28.93 -9.77
C PRO A 100 -40.85 -28.95 -10.02
N GLN A 101 -40.22 -30.13 -9.88
CA GLN A 101 -38.87 -30.48 -10.35
C GLN A 101 -38.91 -31.46 -11.53
N ARG A 102 -37.90 -31.41 -12.41
CA ARG A 102 -37.39 -32.43 -13.36
C ARG A 102 -36.00 -31.99 -13.86
N ASP A 103 -35.09 -32.79 -14.40
CA ASP A 103 -34.77 -34.24 -14.29
C ASP A 103 -33.29 -34.39 -14.73
N LYS A 104 -32.56 -35.41 -14.25
CA LYS A 104 -31.22 -35.74 -14.77
C LYS A 104 -31.30 -36.81 -15.87
N PRO A 105 -30.65 -36.62 -17.04
CA PRO A 105 -30.28 -37.72 -17.93
C PRO A 105 -28.99 -38.41 -17.46
N SER A 106 -28.86 -39.71 -17.72
CA SER A 106 -27.69 -40.53 -17.39
C SER A 106 -26.75 -40.73 -18.59
N VAL A 107 -25.50 -41.07 -18.27
CA VAL A 107 -24.42 -41.43 -19.22
C VAL A 107 -24.66 -42.82 -19.86
N PRO A 108 -24.19 -43.03 -21.11
CA PRO A 108 -23.54 -44.29 -21.51
C PRO A 108 -22.05 -44.09 -21.84
N THR A 109 -21.24 -45.14 -21.68
CA THR A 109 -19.78 -45.07 -21.50
C THR A 109 -19.00 -45.85 -22.57
N GLU A 110 -17.67 -45.66 -22.62
CA GLU A 110 -16.66 -46.44 -23.39
C GLU A 110 -16.59 -46.07 -24.90
N PHE A 111 -15.45 -46.15 -25.61
CA PHE A 111 -14.30 -47.06 -25.48
C PHE A 111 -12.90 -46.42 -25.72
N ASN A 112 -11.86 -47.17 -25.33
CA ASN A 112 -10.39 -46.94 -25.32
C ASN A 112 -9.70 -45.96 -26.31
N ALA A 113 -8.56 -45.45 -25.84
CA ALA A 113 -7.50 -44.81 -26.63
C ALA A 113 -6.47 -45.81 -27.19
N THR A 114 -5.66 -45.39 -28.17
CA THR A 114 -4.36 -45.99 -28.53
C THR A 114 -3.47 -44.90 -29.15
N ALA A 115 -2.14 -44.94 -28.94
CA ALA A 115 -1.22 -43.91 -29.43
C ALA A 115 -0.08 -44.51 -30.28
N ALA A 116 0.32 -43.84 -31.37
CA ALA A 116 1.62 -44.02 -32.03
C ALA A 116 1.96 -42.90 -33.06
N ALA A 117 2.94 -42.07 -32.71
CA ALA A 117 4.12 -41.66 -33.50
C ALA A 117 4.04 -41.21 -35.01
N LEU A 118 4.67 -40.05 -35.24
CA LEU A 118 5.58 -39.69 -36.36
C LEU A 118 5.08 -39.60 -37.82
N SER A 119 5.15 -38.39 -38.39
CA SER A 119 5.93 -38.08 -39.63
C SER A 119 6.05 -36.56 -39.90
N LEU A 120 7.29 -36.10 -40.08
CA LEU A 120 7.69 -34.87 -40.82
C LEU A 120 7.98 -35.29 -42.29
N PRO A 121 8.02 -34.42 -43.35
CA PRO A 121 8.83 -33.18 -43.44
C PRO A 121 8.19 -32.10 -44.39
N PRO A 122 8.90 -31.17 -45.09
CA PRO A 122 10.30 -30.69 -44.99
C PRO A 122 10.47 -29.15 -44.85
N GLN A 123 11.73 -28.73 -44.69
CA GLN A 123 12.21 -27.34 -44.76
C GLN A 123 12.49 -26.89 -46.20
N VAL A 124 12.54 -25.57 -46.44
CA VAL A 124 13.18 -24.92 -47.62
C VAL A 124 13.88 -23.63 -47.14
N GLU A 125 15.05 -23.31 -47.71
CA GLU A 125 15.98 -22.28 -47.20
C GLU A 125 16.48 -21.34 -48.33
N THR A 126 16.87 -20.11 -47.97
CA THR A 126 17.52 -19.05 -48.81
C THR A 126 16.63 -18.41 -49.90
N ALA A 127 16.81 -17.15 -50.35
CA ALA A 127 17.96 -16.24 -50.27
C ALA A 127 17.58 -14.72 -50.28
N HIS A 128 18.54 -13.83 -50.00
CA HIS A 128 18.47 -12.36 -50.20
C HIS A 128 18.57 -11.95 -51.69
N PRO A 129 18.13 -10.73 -52.08
CA PRO A 129 19.09 -9.63 -52.33
C PRO A 129 18.56 -8.24 -51.84
N PRO A 130 18.95 -7.04 -52.37
CA PRO A 130 19.96 -6.22 -51.70
C PRO A 130 19.55 -4.75 -51.40
N LEU A 131 20.47 -4.00 -50.77
CA LEU A 131 20.37 -2.57 -50.42
C LEU A 131 20.33 -1.62 -51.64
N THR A 132 19.64 -0.48 -51.49
CA THR A 132 19.93 0.78 -52.21
C THR A 132 19.71 1.98 -51.29
N GLU A 133 20.66 2.93 -51.29
CA GLU A 133 20.51 4.23 -50.64
C GLU A 133 19.76 5.21 -51.54
N ALA A 134 19.04 6.17 -50.95
CA ALA A 134 18.63 7.40 -51.62
C ALA A 134 18.65 8.56 -50.61
N ALA A 135 19.49 9.57 -50.84
CA ALA A 135 19.63 10.72 -49.96
C ALA A 135 18.75 11.91 -50.40
N ASN A 136 18.39 12.78 -49.45
CA ASN A 136 18.17 14.20 -49.74
C ASN A 136 18.40 15.08 -48.51
N THR A 137 18.75 16.36 -48.71
CA THR A 137 19.37 17.22 -47.67
C THR A 137 18.87 18.67 -47.68
N ALA A 138 18.51 19.19 -46.50
CA ALA A 138 18.53 20.61 -46.07
C ALA A 138 18.25 20.64 -44.54
N ALA A 139 18.98 21.29 -43.62
CA ALA A 139 19.61 22.63 -43.57
C ALA A 139 18.59 23.75 -43.21
N ALA A 140 18.81 24.65 -42.22
CA ALA A 140 20.01 24.90 -41.40
C ALA A 140 19.76 25.69 -40.06
N ALA A 141 20.71 25.54 -39.12
CA ALA A 141 21.23 26.52 -38.11
C ALA A 141 20.25 27.17 -37.07
N VAL A 142 20.66 27.75 -35.91
CA VAL A 142 21.92 28.37 -35.40
C VAL A 142 22.05 28.04 -33.88
N SER A 143 23.08 27.33 -33.37
CA SER A 143 24.44 27.75 -32.94
C SER A 143 24.60 28.60 -31.64
N SER A 144 25.08 27.97 -30.56
CA SER A 144 26.15 28.43 -29.63
C SER A 144 26.40 27.32 -28.59
N ALA A 145 27.53 27.10 -27.93
CA ALA A 145 28.96 27.38 -28.08
C ALA A 145 29.61 26.70 -26.84
N ALA A 146 30.64 25.86 -27.00
CA ALA A 146 31.21 25.06 -25.91
C ALA A 146 32.67 25.45 -25.61
N ALA A 147 33.18 25.08 -24.43
CA ALA A 147 34.56 25.34 -23.99
C ALA A 147 35.23 24.07 -23.43
N GLU A 148 36.53 23.89 -23.70
CA GLU A 148 37.31 22.70 -23.33
C GLU A 148 37.95 22.78 -21.93
N PRO A 149 38.17 21.63 -21.27
CA PRO A 149 39.29 21.40 -20.37
C PRO A 149 40.44 20.63 -21.09
N PRO A 150 41.72 20.84 -20.73
CA PRO A 150 42.87 20.33 -21.50
C PRO A 150 43.27 18.87 -21.20
N SER A 151 43.83 18.20 -22.22
CA SER A 151 44.70 17.01 -22.14
C SER A 151 46.19 17.43 -22.12
N VAL A 152 47.27 16.62 -22.04
CA VAL A 152 47.63 15.20 -22.34
C VAL A 152 48.65 14.77 -21.22
N THR A 153 49.23 13.57 -20.96
CA THR A 153 49.86 12.44 -21.73
C THR A 153 50.11 11.32 -20.67
N ALA A 154 49.85 10.00 -20.79
CA ALA A 154 49.91 8.96 -21.83
C ALA A 154 51.29 8.22 -21.97
N LEU A 155 51.32 6.89 -21.76
CA LEU A 155 52.42 5.95 -22.16
C LEU A 155 51.99 4.47 -21.96
N ALA A 156 52.56 3.54 -22.75
CA ALA A 156 52.27 2.08 -22.80
C ALA A 156 53.42 1.33 -23.55
N PRO A 157 53.36 0.04 -24.01
CA PRO A 157 52.54 -1.16 -23.66
C PRO A 157 53.35 -2.50 -23.54
N ALA A 158 52.65 -3.66 -23.50
CA ALA A 158 53.08 -5.05 -23.88
C ALA A 158 53.92 -5.90 -22.84
N ALA A 159 53.99 -7.25 -22.87
CA ALA A 159 53.49 -8.28 -23.81
C ALA A 159 53.28 -9.73 -23.21
N ALA A 160 52.41 -10.52 -23.86
CA ALA A 160 52.43 -12.00 -24.13
C ALA A 160 52.33 -13.13 -23.05
N VAL A 161 51.67 -14.22 -23.49
CA VAL A 161 51.16 -15.46 -22.81
C VAL A 161 52.22 -16.58 -22.61
N PRO A 162 51.92 -17.69 -21.88
CA PRO A 162 51.58 -18.96 -22.57
C PRO A 162 50.49 -19.85 -21.89
N THR A 163 50.06 -20.92 -22.56
CA THR A 163 48.91 -21.81 -22.19
C THR A 163 49.29 -23.31 -22.24
N ALA A 164 48.78 -24.17 -21.34
CA ALA A 164 48.94 -25.64 -21.46
C ALA A 164 47.94 -26.53 -20.66
N ALA A 165 47.26 -27.44 -21.38
CA ALA A 165 46.83 -28.83 -21.04
C ALA A 165 46.00 -29.22 -19.78
N VAL A 166 45.15 -30.26 -19.94
CA VAL A 166 44.29 -30.92 -18.93
C VAL A 166 44.37 -32.46 -19.07
N PRO A 167 44.43 -33.21 -17.95
CA PRO A 167 43.93 -34.60 -17.85
C PRO A 167 43.03 -34.78 -16.57
N PRO A 168 42.44 -35.96 -16.22
CA PRO A 168 40.97 -36.08 -16.09
C PRO A 168 40.43 -36.34 -14.66
N GLU A 169 39.10 -36.47 -14.56
CA GLU A 169 38.31 -36.73 -13.33
C GLU A 169 38.66 -38.03 -12.57
N PRO A 170 38.19 -38.11 -11.31
CA PRO A 170 37.27 -39.22 -10.99
C PRO A 170 36.03 -38.86 -10.12
N SER A 171 34.85 -39.19 -10.65
CA SER A 171 33.64 -39.70 -9.95
C SER A 171 33.00 -38.95 -8.76
N THR A 172 31.71 -38.63 -8.92
CA THR A 172 30.74 -38.20 -7.88
C THR A 172 30.53 -39.21 -6.72
N PRO A 173 29.94 -38.76 -5.60
CA PRO A 173 28.64 -39.36 -5.24
C PRO A 173 27.51 -38.38 -4.85
N ALA A 174 26.33 -38.65 -5.43
CA ALA A 174 24.97 -38.41 -4.94
C ALA A 174 24.66 -37.30 -3.89
N ALA A 175 24.01 -36.23 -4.35
CA ALA A 175 23.17 -35.34 -3.53
C ALA A 175 21.97 -34.75 -4.31
N ALA A 176 21.41 -35.50 -5.27
CA ALA A 176 20.44 -34.99 -6.25
C ALA A 176 19.32 -35.99 -6.65
N GLN A 177 18.77 -36.74 -5.68
CA GLN A 177 17.57 -37.58 -5.89
C GLN A 177 16.64 -37.54 -4.66
N ALA A 178 15.84 -36.48 -4.54
CA ALA A 178 14.85 -36.33 -3.47
C ALA A 178 13.68 -35.39 -3.82
N LEU A 179 13.27 -35.28 -5.10
CA LEU A 179 12.26 -34.30 -5.52
C LEU A 179 11.34 -34.74 -6.69
N THR A 180 11.13 -36.04 -6.87
CA THR A 180 10.19 -36.61 -7.87
C THR A 180 9.52 -37.91 -7.38
N ALA A 181 8.75 -37.87 -6.28
CA ALA A 181 7.98 -39.04 -5.82
C ALA A 181 6.82 -38.72 -4.85
N THR A 182 5.74 -38.10 -5.34
CA THR A 182 4.35 -38.35 -4.86
C THR A 182 3.35 -37.68 -5.81
N GLY A 183 2.45 -38.47 -6.40
CA GLY A 183 1.29 -37.97 -7.11
C GLY A 183 0.01 -38.49 -6.46
N GLY A 184 -1.07 -37.70 -6.52
CA GLY A 184 -2.34 -37.98 -5.84
C GLY A 184 -2.53 -37.15 -4.57
N TRP A 185 -3.71 -37.28 -3.95
CA TRP A 185 -4.19 -36.49 -2.79
C TRP A 185 -4.45 -35.01 -3.06
N ALA A 186 -5.51 -34.74 -3.84
CA ALA A 186 -6.21 -33.46 -3.79
C ALA A 186 -7.58 -33.66 -3.11
N ARG A 187 -7.78 -33.05 -1.93
CA ARG A 187 -9.06 -32.48 -1.44
C ARG A 187 -8.95 -31.89 -0.02
N ASP A 188 -9.68 -30.79 0.18
CA ASP A 188 -10.36 -30.34 1.40
C ASP A 188 -9.54 -30.10 2.69
N ALA A 189 -8.83 -28.96 2.74
CA ALA A 189 -8.67 -28.12 3.94
C ALA A 189 -8.27 -26.67 3.54
N GLY A 190 -8.71 -25.59 4.19
CA GLY A 190 -9.66 -25.54 5.31
C GLY A 190 -9.87 -24.17 5.98
N ALA A 191 -9.00 -23.17 5.75
CA ALA A 191 -9.21 -21.76 6.14
C ALA A 191 -8.17 -20.83 5.47
N PRO A 192 -8.53 -19.60 5.02
CA PRO A 192 -7.58 -18.65 4.46
C PRO A 192 -6.87 -17.81 5.54
N LEU A 193 -5.53 -17.80 5.54
CA LEU A 193 -4.72 -16.90 6.38
C LEU A 193 -4.59 -15.53 5.71
N GLN A 194 -5.55 -14.64 5.95
CA GLN A 194 -5.49 -13.25 5.49
C GLN A 194 -4.30 -12.51 6.13
N SER A 195 -3.56 -11.71 5.34
CA SER A 195 -2.36 -11.00 5.78
C SER A 195 -2.43 -9.52 5.34
N THR A 196 -2.46 -8.61 6.32
CA THR A 196 -3.14 -7.32 6.14
C THR A 196 -2.26 -6.08 6.09
N MET A 197 -0.92 -6.23 6.17
CA MET A 197 0.00 -5.14 6.55
C MET A 197 -0.09 -3.84 5.73
N LEU A 198 -0.55 -3.94 4.48
CA LEU A 198 -0.24 -2.94 3.47
C LEU A 198 -1.49 -2.29 2.83
N TRP A 199 -2.68 -2.83 3.06
CA TRP A 199 -3.93 -2.10 2.76
C TRP A 199 -4.02 -0.80 3.56
N THR A 200 -3.56 -0.90 4.80
CA THR A 200 -3.41 0.20 5.75
C THR A 200 -2.18 1.08 5.48
N MET A 201 -1.35 0.75 4.47
CA MET A 201 -0.41 1.70 3.87
C MET A 201 -1.06 2.54 2.77
N LEU A 202 -2.18 2.12 2.16
CA LEU A 202 -2.75 2.75 0.96
C LEU A 202 -3.98 3.66 1.20
N ALA A 203 -4.60 3.65 2.38
CA ALA A 203 -5.94 4.21 2.62
C ALA A 203 -6.05 5.32 3.70
N GLY A 204 -6.84 6.38 3.45
CA GLY A 204 -7.31 7.37 4.45
C GLY A 204 -8.83 7.32 4.65
N THR A 205 -9.35 7.42 5.88
CA THR A 205 -10.76 7.08 6.18
C THR A 205 -11.39 7.73 7.41
N ARG A 206 -12.65 8.16 7.23
CA ARG A 206 -13.72 8.50 8.22
C ARG A 206 -13.71 9.91 8.83
N SER A 207 -14.64 10.73 8.34
CA SER A 207 -15.28 11.81 9.11
C SER A 207 -16.51 11.31 9.88
N ASP A 208 -17.02 12.10 10.83
CA ASP A 208 -18.28 11.82 11.54
C ASP A 208 -18.93 13.13 12.01
N SER A 209 -19.71 13.78 11.13
CA SER A 209 -20.25 15.13 11.36
C SER A 209 -21.77 15.12 11.54
N GLY A 210 -22.24 15.17 12.79
CA GLY A 210 -23.58 14.66 13.15
C GLY A 210 -24.52 15.51 14.02
N ARG A 211 -24.22 16.77 14.40
CA ARG A 211 -25.24 17.73 14.92
C ARG A 211 -24.74 19.18 15.08
N ARG A 212 -25.45 20.12 14.46
CA ARG A 212 -25.41 21.55 14.82
C ARG A 212 -26.34 21.80 16.00
N TYR A 213 -25.87 22.55 17.01
CA TYR A 213 -26.73 23.24 17.98
C TYR A 213 -26.27 24.69 18.08
N SER A 214 -27.22 25.62 18.22
CA SER A 214 -26.96 27.06 18.23
C SER A 214 -27.33 27.70 19.56
N GLY A 215 -26.47 28.62 20.02
CA GLY A 215 -26.83 29.69 20.95
C GLY A 215 -26.90 29.34 22.44
N ALA A 216 -25.86 29.71 23.19
CA ALA A 216 -25.98 30.56 24.39
C ALA A 216 -24.59 31.09 24.78
N ALA A 217 -24.49 32.37 25.13
CA ALA A 217 -23.24 32.93 25.65
C ALA A 217 -23.14 32.68 27.16
N PHE A 218 -22.02 32.12 27.62
CA PHE A 218 -21.65 32.04 29.03
C PHE A 218 -20.16 32.30 29.22
N THR A 219 -19.83 33.27 30.05
CA THR A 219 -18.46 33.55 30.52
C THR A 219 -18.23 32.92 31.89
N PRO A 220 -17.31 31.95 32.04
CA PRO A 220 -16.76 31.58 33.33
C PRO A 220 -15.44 32.36 33.61
N GLN A 221 -15.05 32.37 34.88
CA GLN A 221 -14.00 33.23 35.43
C GLN A 221 -12.69 32.45 35.67
N ALA A 222 -11.56 33.16 35.68
CA ALA A 222 -10.22 32.57 35.64
C ALA A 222 -9.89 31.59 36.80
N ALA A 223 -9.21 30.50 36.44
CA ALA A 223 -8.37 29.69 37.32
C ALA A 223 -6.94 29.68 36.72
N ALA A 224 -5.91 29.73 37.56
CA ALA A 224 -4.54 29.93 37.09
C ALA A 224 -3.84 28.61 36.72
N THR A 225 -3.34 28.53 35.49
CA THR A 225 -2.44 27.46 35.03
C THR A 225 -1.01 27.97 34.98
N THR A 226 -0.07 27.28 35.61
CA THR A 226 1.34 27.69 35.66
C THR A 226 2.03 27.43 34.32
N SER A 227 2.31 28.47 33.55
CA SER A 227 2.98 28.35 32.25
C SER A 227 4.49 28.14 32.40
N LEU A 228 4.98 26.98 31.95
CA LEU A 228 6.40 26.76 31.71
C LEU A 228 6.81 27.48 30.42
N THR A 229 7.51 28.60 30.56
CA THR A 229 8.06 29.37 29.44
C THR A 229 9.31 28.67 28.91
N VAL A 230 9.17 27.92 27.82
CA VAL A 230 10.30 27.56 26.97
C VAL A 230 10.69 28.82 26.18
N GLY A 231 11.92 29.29 26.34
CA GLY A 231 12.43 30.44 25.61
C GLY A 231 12.69 30.11 24.13
N PRO A 232 12.57 31.08 23.20
CA PRO A 232 12.86 30.84 21.79
C PRO A 232 14.36 30.61 21.60
N ALA A 233 14.72 29.44 21.10
CA ALA A 233 16.08 29.09 20.67
C ALA A 233 16.07 28.78 19.17
N ASP A 234 16.47 29.78 18.38
CA ASP A 234 17.01 29.68 17.00
C ASP A 234 16.23 28.83 15.96
N ALA A 235 14.90 28.94 15.95
CA ALA A 235 14.06 28.47 14.84
C ALA A 235 13.85 29.59 13.78
N THR A 236 14.92 30.18 13.23
CA THR A 236 14.78 31.27 12.24
C THR A 236 15.94 31.40 11.23
N ALA A 237 16.31 30.29 10.57
CA ALA A 237 17.09 30.36 9.33
C ALA A 237 16.20 30.86 8.18
N LEU A 238 16.12 32.18 7.98
CA LEU A 238 15.36 32.79 6.88
C LEU A 238 15.95 32.39 5.52
N GLN A 239 15.31 31.46 4.82
CA GLN A 239 15.58 31.21 3.40
C GLN A 239 15.25 32.47 2.58
N PRO A 240 16.06 32.82 1.57
CA PRO A 240 15.76 33.95 0.69
C PRO A 240 14.53 33.64 -0.17
N ALA A 241 13.61 34.59 -0.27
CA ALA A 241 12.44 34.47 -1.15
C ALA A 241 12.89 34.37 -2.62
N GLY A 242 12.55 33.27 -3.29
CA GLY A 242 12.91 33.06 -4.70
C GLY A 242 12.45 31.72 -5.29
N GLN A 243 12.48 30.64 -4.51
CA GLN A 243 11.96 29.32 -4.91
C GLN A 243 11.25 28.65 -3.72
N SER A 244 10.08 28.07 -3.96
CA SER A 244 9.40 27.21 -2.99
C SER A 244 10.08 25.84 -2.93
N VAL A 245 10.76 25.56 -1.82
CA VAL A 245 11.30 24.23 -1.54
C VAL A 245 10.16 23.29 -1.16
N SER A 246 10.16 22.08 -1.71
CA SER A 246 9.16 21.05 -1.42
C SER A 246 9.11 20.74 0.08
N PRO A 247 7.91 20.61 0.68
CA PRO A 247 7.73 20.20 2.08
C PRO A 247 8.15 18.75 2.35
N LEU A 248 8.49 17.98 1.31
CA LEU A 248 9.05 16.63 1.43
C LEU A 248 10.59 16.64 1.57
N GLY A 249 11.25 17.69 1.08
CA GLY A 249 12.71 17.75 0.92
C GLY A 249 13.46 18.14 2.19
N THR A 250 13.29 17.37 3.26
CA THR A 250 13.94 17.66 4.55
C THR A 250 15.37 17.08 4.64
N PRO A 251 16.23 17.60 5.54
CA PRO A 251 17.53 16.99 5.84
C PRO A 251 17.41 15.53 6.29
N GLU A 252 16.34 15.18 7.00
CA GLU A 252 16.07 13.82 7.46
C GLU A 252 15.67 12.88 6.31
N GLN A 253 14.87 13.37 5.36
CA GLN A 253 14.47 12.61 4.18
C GLN A 253 15.68 12.28 3.29
N THR A 254 16.49 13.28 2.94
CA THR A 254 17.69 13.09 2.11
C THR A 254 18.75 12.21 2.81
N ALA A 255 18.90 12.33 4.13
CA ALA A 255 19.73 11.41 4.93
C ALA A 255 19.16 9.98 4.97
N ALA A 256 17.83 9.82 4.93
CA ALA A 256 17.18 8.51 4.84
C ALA A 256 17.40 7.86 3.47
N GLU A 257 17.29 8.60 2.37
CA GLU A 257 17.53 8.11 1.00
C GLU A 257 18.97 7.61 0.80
N ASP A 258 19.97 8.42 1.16
CA ASP A 258 21.39 8.05 1.12
C ASP A 258 21.69 6.80 2.00
N ALA A 259 21.06 6.70 3.17
CA ALA A 259 21.17 5.52 4.03
C ALA A 259 20.40 4.28 3.52
N ALA A 260 19.26 4.46 2.84
CA ALA A 260 18.47 3.39 2.23
C ALA A 260 19.17 2.83 0.99
N MET A 261 19.64 3.70 0.07
CA MET A 261 20.39 3.30 -1.13
C MET A 261 21.64 2.49 -0.79
N ARG A 262 22.47 2.96 0.15
CA ARG A 262 23.65 2.20 0.62
C ARG A 262 23.30 0.86 1.26
N THR A 263 22.09 0.72 1.79
CA THR A 263 21.59 -0.54 2.34
C THR A 263 21.13 -1.48 1.22
N ALA A 264 20.27 -1.02 0.31
CA ALA A 264 19.76 -1.81 -0.83
C ALA A 264 20.88 -2.24 -1.81
N ARG A 265 21.97 -1.47 -1.89
CA ARG A 265 23.20 -1.78 -2.66
C ARG A 265 24.23 -2.63 -1.87
N SER A 266 23.93 -3.07 -0.65
CA SER A 266 24.83 -3.91 0.16
C SER A 266 24.81 -5.39 -0.25
N LEU A 267 25.95 -6.09 -0.10
CA LEU A 267 26.11 -7.47 -0.58
C LEU A 267 25.01 -8.46 -0.11
N PRO A 268 24.54 -8.47 1.16
CA PRO A 268 23.42 -9.33 1.56
C PRO A 268 22.13 -9.03 0.78
N MET A 269 21.81 -7.74 0.60
CA MET A 269 20.62 -7.31 -0.13
C MET A 269 20.71 -7.68 -1.61
N LEU A 270 21.88 -7.52 -2.24
CA LEU A 270 22.11 -7.96 -3.63
C LEU A 270 21.88 -9.47 -3.84
N VAL A 271 22.31 -10.31 -2.88
CA VAL A 271 22.02 -11.75 -2.93
C VAL A 271 20.52 -12.02 -2.77
N MET A 272 19.84 -11.32 -1.84
CA MET A 272 18.41 -11.49 -1.61
C MET A 272 17.55 -10.97 -2.77
N LYS A 273 17.99 -9.94 -3.50
CA LYS A 273 17.37 -9.49 -4.77
C LYS A 273 17.34 -10.62 -5.80
N GLY A 274 18.46 -11.32 -6.02
CA GLY A 274 18.51 -12.48 -6.92
C GLY A 274 17.56 -13.61 -6.50
N VAL A 275 17.43 -13.84 -5.19
CA VAL A 275 16.50 -14.82 -4.61
C VAL A 275 15.03 -14.42 -4.81
N LEU A 276 14.67 -13.15 -4.59
CA LEU A 276 13.33 -12.64 -4.86
C LEU A 276 13.01 -12.65 -6.36
N ASN A 277 13.93 -12.27 -7.25
CA ASN A 277 13.71 -12.26 -8.69
C ASN A 277 13.32 -13.66 -9.21
N LEU A 278 14.01 -14.71 -8.77
CA LEU A 278 13.63 -16.09 -9.10
C LEU A 278 12.26 -16.47 -8.48
N GLY A 279 12.00 -16.07 -7.23
CA GLY A 279 10.72 -16.29 -6.56
C GLY A 279 9.53 -15.65 -7.28
N TRP A 280 9.68 -14.38 -7.68
CA TRP A 280 8.64 -13.59 -8.33
C TRP A 280 8.34 -14.09 -9.74
N ARG A 281 9.34 -14.54 -10.52
CA ARG A 281 9.09 -15.29 -11.78
C ARG A 281 8.16 -16.48 -11.57
N ILE A 282 8.39 -17.27 -10.52
CA ILE A 282 7.56 -18.45 -10.19
C ILE A 282 6.17 -18.01 -9.72
N ILE A 283 6.05 -16.96 -8.90
CA ILE A 283 4.76 -16.42 -8.45
C ILE A 283 3.95 -15.92 -9.64
N GLY A 284 4.50 -15.04 -10.47
CA GLY A 284 3.85 -14.49 -11.66
C GLY A 284 3.41 -15.60 -12.63
N ALA A 285 4.27 -16.55 -12.96
CA ALA A 285 3.92 -17.67 -13.84
C ALA A 285 2.74 -18.52 -13.34
N ASN A 286 2.54 -18.62 -12.02
CA ASN A 286 1.37 -19.29 -11.43
C ASN A 286 0.13 -18.39 -11.33
N GLN A 287 0.29 -17.08 -11.14
CA GLN A 287 -0.84 -16.16 -11.00
C GLN A 287 -1.44 -15.70 -12.34
N PHE A 288 -0.59 -15.45 -13.34
CA PHE A 288 -1.00 -15.09 -14.70
C PHE A 288 -1.15 -16.32 -15.61
N ALA A 289 -1.33 -17.51 -15.03
CA ALA A 289 -1.38 -18.79 -15.76
C ALA A 289 -2.51 -18.87 -16.82
N MET A 290 -3.56 -18.05 -16.70
CA MET A 290 -4.64 -17.95 -17.69
C MET A 290 -4.24 -17.22 -18.99
N VAL A 291 -3.16 -16.45 -18.98
CA VAL A 291 -2.57 -15.79 -20.17
C VAL A 291 -1.21 -16.37 -20.57
N GLY A 292 -0.68 -17.32 -19.79
CA GLY A 292 0.60 -18.00 -20.04
C GLY A 292 1.73 -17.64 -19.07
N GLY A 293 1.47 -16.76 -18.11
CA GLY A 293 2.47 -16.13 -17.23
C GLY A 293 2.72 -14.67 -17.64
N PRO A 294 3.71 -13.99 -17.03
CA PRO A 294 4.14 -12.66 -17.44
C PRO A 294 4.76 -12.65 -18.83
N ASP A 295 4.40 -11.66 -19.66
CA ASP A 295 5.01 -11.43 -20.97
C ASP A 295 6.47 -10.93 -20.87
N GLN A 296 7.12 -10.71 -22.02
CA GLN A 296 8.52 -10.29 -22.06
C GLN A 296 8.75 -8.91 -21.43
N ALA A 297 7.85 -7.94 -21.68
CA ALA A 297 7.98 -6.59 -21.12
C ALA A 297 7.90 -6.62 -19.59
N ASN A 298 6.98 -7.42 -19.04
CA ASN A 298 6.90 -7.65 -17.60
C ASN A 298 8.13 -8.41 -17.08
N LEU A 299 8.62 -9.45 -17.76
CA LEU A 299 9.83 -10.18 -17.36
C LEU A 299 11.10 -9.31 -17.32
N ASP A 300 11.17 -8.27 -18.15
CA ASP A 300 12.25 -7.28 -18.14
C ASP A 300 12.06 -6.25 -16.99
N ALA A 301 10.83 -5.75 -16.79
CA ALA A 301 10.49 -4.84 -15.69
C ALA A 301 10.68 -5.45 -14.28
N LEU A 302 10.74 -6.77 -14.16
CA LEU A 302 10.93 -7.48 -12.88
C LEU A 302 12.21 -7.06 -12.14
N GLY A 303 13.28 -6.70 -12.87
CA GLY A 303 14.51 -6.22 -12.25
C GLY A 303 14.30 -4.98 -11.39
N GLN A 304 13.55 -4.01 -11.93
CA GLN A 304 13.20 -2.77 -11.26
C GLN A 304 12.30 -3.00 -10.06
N ALA A 305 11.23 -3.80 -10.18
CA ALA A 305 10.30 -4.04 -9.08
C ALA A 305 10.98 -4.71 -7.86
N VAL A 306 11.94 -5.60 -8.08
CA VAL A 306 12.77 -6.19 -7.02
C VAL A 306 13.75 -5.18 -6.40
N ASP A 307 14.22 -4.22 -7.18
CA ASP A 307 15.06 -3.11 -6.70
C ASP A 307 14.26 -2.09 -5.87
N GLU A 308 13.06 -1.71 -6.30
CA GLU A 308 12.16 -0.83 -5.56
C GLU A 308 11.64 -1.52 -4.27
N TRP A 309 11.35 -2.83 -4.30
CA TRP A 309 11.07 -3.62 -3.09
C TRP A 309 12.22 -3.58 -2.07
N ALA A 310 13.47 -3.67 -2.54
CA ALA A 310 14.64 -3.60 -1.68
C ALA A 310 14.88 -2.19 -1.10
N MET A 311 14.52 -1.13 -1.84
CA MET A 311 14.54 0.25 -1.36
C MET A 311 13.45 0.50 -0.31
N ALA A 312 12.21 0.09 -0.56
CA ALA A 312 11.12 0.15 0.42
C ALA A 312 11.48 -0.63 1.69
N THR A 313 12.08 -1.81 1.55
CA THR A 313 12.61 -2.59 2.68
C THR A 313 13.71 -1.85 3.44
N ALA A 314 14.61 -1.15 2.74
CA ALA A 314 15.68 -0.37 3.35
C ALA A 314 15.16 0.84 4.13
N PHE A 315 14.14 1.54 3.63
CA PHE A 315 13.45 2.61 4.37
C PHE A 315 12.68 2.07 5.59
N GLN A 316 11.98 0.94 5.46
CA GLN A 316 11.32 0.27 6.60
C GLN A 316 12.31 -0.04 7.72
N LEU A 317 13.53 -0.49 7.38
CA LEU A 317 14.60 -0.74 8.34
C LEU A 317 15.10 0.54 9.05
N MET A 318 14.96 1.71 8.44
CA MET A 318 15.36 2.98 9.05
C MET A 318 14.34 3.51 10.05
N ILE A 319 13.05 3.45 9.72
CA ILE A 319 11.99 3.93 10.63
C ILE A 319 11.82 3.04 11.88
N LEU A 320 12.52 1.90 11.98
CA LEU A 320 12.44 1.01 13.14
C LEU A 320 12.91 1.62 14.47
N ASN A 321 13.77 2.65 14.48
CA ASN A 321 14.20 3.26 15.73
C ASN A 321 13.16 4.26 16.28
N SER A 322 12.08 3.73 16.85
CA SER A 322 11.03 4.56 17.44
C SER A 322 11.45 5.39 18.67
N ASN A 323 12.65 5.20 19.24
CA ASN A 323 13.20 6.14 20.24
C ASN A 323 13.95 7.33 19.61
N GLU A 324 14.10 7.34 18.29
CA GLU A 324 14.76 8.36 17.46
C GLU A 324 13.91 8.55 16.17
N PRO A 325 12.61 8.90 16.31
CA PRO A 325 11.63 8.77 15.25
C PRO A 325 11.91 9.76 14.12
N THR A 326 11.75 9.28 12.88
CA THR A 326 11.88 10.07 11.66
C THR A 326 10.66 9.82 10.78
N ILE A 327 10.03 10.88 10.26
CA ILE A 327 9.02 10.76 9.20
C ILE A 327 9.76 10.66 7.87
N VAL A 328 9.55 9.57 7.14
CA VAL A 328 10.21 9.29 5.86
C VAL A 328 9.18 9.05 4.77
N THR A 329 9.28 9.76 3.65
CA THR A 329 8.54 9.53 2.41
C THR A 329 9.04 8.27 1.74
N GLN A 330 8.12 7.36 1.40
CA GLN A 330 8.38 6.04 0.80
C GLN A 330 7.26 5.73 -0.21
N VAL A 331 7.30 4.59 -0.88
CA VAL A 331 6.30 4.21 -1.91
C VAL A 331 6.21 5.32 -2.99
N ALA A 332 7.37 5.89 -3.29
CA ALA A 332 7.59 6.96 -4.25
C ALA A 332 8.35 6.41 -5.47
N PRO A 333 8.11 6.95 -6.68
CA PRO A 333 8.85 6.57 -7.88
C PRO A 333 10.34 6.95 -7.77
N PRO A 334 11.19 6.52 -8.72
CA PRO A 334 12.52 7.09 -8.91
C PRO A 334 12.45 8.62 -9.01
N HIS A 335 13.42 9.33 -8.42
CA HIS A 335 13.46 10.79 -8.44
C HIS A 335 14.86 11.37 -8.23
N ASP A 336 15.12 12.51 -8.86
CA ASP A 336 16.35 13.30 -8.75
C ASP A 336 16.11 14.57 -7.92
N TRP A 337 16.78 14.68 -6.77
CA TRP A 337 16.81 15.94 -6.00
C TRP A 337 18.03 16.06 -5.09
N TYR A 338 18.43 17.29 -4.75
CA TYR A 338 19.58 17.59 -3.88
C TYR A 338 20.93 16.97 -4.29
N GLY A 339 21.06 16.47 -5.53
CA GLY A 339 22.23 15.72 -6.01
C GLY A 339 22.18 14.21 -5.70
N LEU A 340 21.02 13.68 -5.31
CA LEU A 340 20.73 12.26 -5.19
C LEU A 340 19.85 11.81 -6.36
N ASP A 341 20.34 10.84 -7.13
CA ASP A 341 19.52 9.92 -7.93
C ASP A 341 18.96 8.87 -6.95
N VAL A 342 17.68 8.99 -6.62
CA VAL A 342 17.00 8.13 -5.65
C VAL A 342 16.27 7.03 -6.41
N THR A 343 16.80 5.81 -6.32
CA THR A 343 16.10 4.61 -6.79
C THR A 343 14.72 4.51 -6.11
N GLY A 344 13.68 4.27 -6.91
CA GLY A 344 12.29 4.24 -6.45
C GLY A 344 12.02 3.21 -5.34
N SER A 345 10.84 3.31 -4.74
CA SER A 345 10.39 2.48 -3.62
C SER A 345 8.92 2.06 -3.74
N ARG A 346 8.34 2.14 -4.94
CA ARG A 346 6.97 1.69 -5.22
C ARG A 346 6.85 0.20 -4.98
N ILE A 347 5.69 -0.21 -4.45
CA ILE A 347 5.36 -1.59 -4.09
C ILE A 347 3.83 -1.77 -4.10
N LEU A 348 3.34 -2.95 -4.48
CA LEU A 348 2.05 -3.50 -4.03
C LEU A 348 0.84 -2.61 -4.32
N TYR A 349 0.73 -2.20 -5.57
CA TYR A 349 -0.12 -1.13 -6.10
C TYR A 349 0.12 0.17 -5.32
N ASP A 350 1.11 0.95 -5.74
CA ASP A 350 1.18 2.35 -5.32
C ASP A 350 0.01 3.17 -5.91
N ASN A 351 -0.16 4.40 -5.42
CA ASN A 351 -1.16 5.34 -5.95
C ASN A 351 -0.43 6.59 -6.43
N PRO A 352 -0.41 6.88 -7.75
CA PRO A 352 0.21 8.09 -8.32
C PRO A 352 -0.21 9.39 -7.63
N ASP A 353 -1.44 9.43 -7.13
CA ASP A 353 -2.04 10.59 -6.46
C ASP A 353 -1.63 10.73 -4.99
N THR A 354 -1.10 9.69 -4.33
CA THR A 354 -0.86 9.72 -2.87
C THR A 354 0.63 9.78 -2.51
N ILE A 355 0.97 10.73 -1.64
CA ILE A 355 2.29 10.82 -1.01
C ILE A 355 2.26 10.04 0.30
N TYR A 356 3.04 8.96 0.38
CA TYR A 356 3.09 8.08 1.54
C TYR A 356 4.28 8.40 2.45
N ARG A 357 4.01 8.66 3.73
CA ARG A 357 5.03 8.95 4.74
C ARG A 357 4.85 8.05 5.95
N PHE A 358 5.93 7.56 6.53
CA PHE A 358 5.90 6.59 7.64
C PHE A 358 6.85 6.98 8.76
N VAL A 359 6.46 6.67 10.00
CA VAL A 359 7.31 6.84 11.19
C VAL A 359 7.06 5.71 12.19
N GLY A 360 8.13 5.08 12.68
CA GLY A 360 8.03 4.08 13.74
C GLY A 360 7.75 4.73 15.09
N VAL A 361 6.83 4.14 15.86
CA VAL A 361 6.49 4.55 17.22
C VAL A 361 6.51 3.34 18.15
N ASN A 362 6.38 3.56 19.46
CA ASN A 362 6.25 2.49 20.46
C ASN A 362 5.46 2.98 21.68
N TYR A 363 4.71 2.07 22.29
CA TYR A 363 3.82 2.33 23.43
C TYR A 363 4.54 2.77 24.73
N ALA A 364 5.85 2.52 24.86
CA ALA A 364 6.63 2.95 26.02
C ALA A 364 7.04 4.44 25.97
N SER A 365 6.59 5.18 24.95
CA SER A 365 7.03 6.52 24.63
C SER A 365 5.86 7.43 24.23
N GLU A 366 6.08 8.74 24.34
CA GLU A 366 5.16 9.77 23.89
C GLU A 366 5.77 10.60 22.76
N TYR A 367 4.95 11.09 21.85
CA TYR A 367 5.36 11.87 20.70
C TYR A 367 4.41 13.04 20.44
N VAL A 368 4.93 14.03 19.73
CA VAL A 368 4.17 15.12 19.13
C VAL A 368 4.52 15.18 17.65
N ILE A 369 3.51 15.07 16.79
CA ILE A 369 3.60 15.36 15.36
C ILE A 369 3.12 16.79 15.16
N THR A 370 3.90 17.61 14.48
CA THR A 370 3.53 18.99 14.12
C THR A 370 3.50 19.14 12.61
N GLY A 371 2.62 19.96 12.09
CA GLY A 371 2.56 20.23 10.66
C GLY A 371 1.70 21.42 10.29
N ARG A 372 1.42 21.56 9.00
CA ARG A 372 0.54 22.60 8.43
C ARG A 372 -0.14 22.06 7.18
N LEU A 373 -1.47 22.10 7.15
CA LEU A 373 -2.22 21.78 5.94
C LEU A 373 -2.19 22.98 4.98
N PRO A 374 -1.92 22.78 3.68
CA PRO A 374 -2.05 23.84 2.67
C PRO A 374 -3.52 24.26 2.49
N GLU A 375 -3.78 25.41 1.86
CA GLU A 375 -5.13 26.00 1.74
C GLU A 375 -6.08 25.21 0.82
N ASN A 376 -5.51 24.39 -0.06
CA ASN A 376 -6.19 23.51 -1.02
C ASN A 376 -6.69 22.19 -0.40
N ASP A 377 -6.43 21.94 0.90
CA ASP A 377 -7.01 20.87 1.73
C ASP A 377 -7.01 19.45 1.09
N PRO A 378 -5.82 18.90 0.74
CA PRO A 378 -5.71 17.55 0.20
C PRO A 378 -6.24 16.50 1.19
N GLN A 379 -6.62 15.31 0.70
CA GLN A 379 -7.18 14.25 1.54
C GLN A 379 -6.08 13.65 2.44
N ALA A 380 -5.87 14.30 3.59
CA ALA A 380 -4.87 13.98 4.58
C ALA A 380 -5.36 12.92 5.59
N SER A 381 -4.49 11.99 5.99
CA SER A 381 -4.80 11.03 7.06
C SER A 381 -3.56 10.53 7.80
N PHE A 382 -3.76 10.17 9.07
CA PHE A 382 -2.76 9.60 9.99
C PHE A 382 -3.33 8.30 10.57
N SER A 383 -2.76 7.16 10.22
CA SER A 383 -3.22 5.81 10.63
C SER A 383 -2.21 5.16 11.59
N VAL A 384 -2.67 4.79 12.79
CA VAL A 384 -1.90 4.02 13.77
C VAL A 384 -1.97 2.54 13.41
N LEU A 385 -0.82 1.91 13.10
CA LEU A 385 -0.77 0.53 12.60
C LEU A 385 -0.10 -0.43 13.61
N THR A 386 -0.68 -1.62 13.79
CA THR A 386 -0.24 -2.60 14.79
C THR A 386 0.21 -3.96 14.23
N GLY A 387 1.11 -4.60 14.98
CA GLY A 387 1.70 -5.90 14.66
C GLY A 387 2.55 -5.90 13.38
N THR A 388 2.85 -7.10 12.87
CA THR A 388 3.38 -7.31 11.52
C THR A 388 2.30 -7.29 10.45
N THR A 389 1.03 -7.34 10.83
CA THR A 389 -0.14 -7.30 9.95
C THR A 389 -0.71 -5.89 9.77
N GLY A 390 -0.04 -4.85 10.29
CA GLY A 390 -0.35 -3.44 10.03
C GLY A 390 -1.79 -3.04 10.36
N THR A 391 -2.42 -3.70 11.32
CA THR A 391 -3.83 -3.50 11.68
C THR A 391 -4.08 -2.05 12.09
N THR A 392 -5.07 -1.37 11.51
CA THR A 392 -5.46 -0.02 11.95
C THR A 392 -6.07 -0.05 13.36
N ALA A 393 -5.41 0.59 14.33
CA ALA A 393 -5.98 0.80 15.67
C ALA A 393 -6.71 2.14 15.81
N ALA A 394 -6.22 3.18 15.13
CA ALA A 394 -6.82 4.51 15.11
C ALA A 394 -6.53 5.23 13.78
N VAL A 395 -7.41 6.16 13.39
CA VAL A 395 -7.19 7.09 12.28
C VAL A 395 -7.62 8.49 12.72
N LEU A 396 -6.86 9.50 12.31
CA LEU A 396 -7.23 10.92 12.37
C LEU A 396 -7.05 11.50 10.95
N ASN A 397 -8.07 12.18 10.44
CA ASN A 397 -8.10 12.71 9.07
C ASN A 397 -7.98 14.25 9.08
N GLY A 398 -7.58 14.84 7.95
CA GLY A 398 -7.36 16.29 7.83
C GLY A 398 -8.59 17.13 8.21
N ASP A 399 -9.78 16.69 7.82
CA ASP A 399 -11.06 17.34 8.12
C ASP A 399 -11.51 17.20 9.58
N GLN A 400 -10.81 16.39 10.37
CA GLN A 400 -11.00 16.22 11.82
C GLN A 400 -9.97 17.02 12.66
N LEU A 401 -8.96 17.63 12.03
CA LEU A 401 -7.93 18.37 12.75
C LEU A 401 -8.44 19.73 13.24
N GLU A 402 -8.23 20.00 14.52
CA GLU A 402 -8.30 21.36 15.06
C GLU A 402 -7.04 22.13 14.60
N LEU A 403 -7.23 23.04 13.65
CA LEU A 403 -6.17 23.84 13.05
C LEU A 403 -5.95 25.17 13.78
N GLY A 404 -4.70 25.61 13.80
CA GLY A 404 -4.30 26.97 14.19
C GLY A 404 -4.66 28.02 13.13
N PRO A 405 -4.52 29.33 13.43
CA PRO A 405 -4.92 30.43 12.53
C PRO A 405 -4.21 30.47 11.16
N ASP A 406 -3.07 29.79 11.05
CA ASP A 406 -2.21 29.65 9.87
C ASP A 406 -2.28 28.23 9.26
N ARG A 407 -3.31 27.46 9.61
CA ARG A 407 -3.53 26.05 9.26
C ARG A 407 -2.46 25.08 9.80
N THR A 408 -1.66 25.50 10.79
CA THR A 408 -0.80 24.58 11.56
C THR A 408 -1.62 23.61 12.40
N PHE A 409 -1.03 22.47 12.76
CA PHE A 409 -1.61 21.51 13.69
C PHE A 409 -0.55 20.89 14.60
N VAL A 410 -1.01 20.39 15.75
CA VAL A 410 -0.21 19.65 16.73
C VAL A 410 -1.02 18.43 17.15
N ILE A 411 -0.50 17.23 16.89
CA ILE A 411 -1.11 15.94 17.23
C ILE A 411 -0.26 15.28 18.32
N THR A 412 -0.85 14.96 19.46
CA THR A 412 -0.18 14.17 20.51
C THR A 412 -0.36 12.67 20.24
N VAL A 413 0.65 11.88 20.58
CA VAL A 413 0.67 10.42 20.40
C VAL A 413 1.12 9.76 21.70
N SER A 414 0.28 8.91 22.30
CA SER A 414 0.57 8.25 23.58
C SER A 414 -0.26 6.98 23.80
N GLY A 415 0.13 6.16 24.78
CA GLY A 415 -0.68 5.00 25.21
C GLY A 415 -2.00 5.37 25.92
N GLU A 416 -2.06 6.56 26.51
CA GLU A 416 -3.26 7.10 27.16
C GLU A 416 -4.37 7.42 26.15
N ALA A 417 -5.62 7.49 26.63
CA ALA A 417 -6.75 7.93 25.83
C ALA A 417 -6.84 9.47 25.75
N ALA A 418 -7.45 9.97 24.66
CA ALA A 418 -7.69 11.40 24.46
C ALA A 418 -8.46 12.00 25.65
N GLN A 419 -7.96 13.12 26.17
CA GLN A 419 -8.66 13.86 27.23
C GLN A 419 -9.93 14.54 26.68
N PRO A 420 -10.94 14.84 27.52
CA PRO A 420 -12.16 15.51 27.06
C PRO A 420 -11.87 16.85 26.39
N GLY A 421 -12.15 16.94 25.09
CA GLY A 421 -11.85 18.11 24.25
C GLY A 421 -10.45 18.12 23.61
N GLN A 422 -9.72 17.00 23.62
CA GLN A 422 -8.42 16.84 22.95
C GLN A 422 -8.60 16.15 21.58
N SER A 423 -9.06 16.89 20.57
CA SER A 423 -9.41 16.31 19.26
C SER A 423 -8.18 15.82 18.47
N ASN A 424 -7.07 16.56 18.51
CA ASN A 424 -5.83 16.18 17.84
C ASN A 424 -5.02 15.14 18.65
N HIS A 425 -5.54 13.92 18.78
CA HIS A 425 -4.88 12.85 19.52
C HIS A 425 -4.90 11.51 18.77
N LEU A 426 -3.75 10.82 18.77
CA LEU A 426 -3.61 9.44 18.31
C LEU A 426 -3.22 8.54 19.48
N GLN A 427 -4.20 7.81 20.02
CA GLN A 427 -3.92 6.76 20.99
C GLN A 427 -3.20 5.59 20.29
N ILE A 428 -2.09 5.14 20.87
CA ILE A 428 -1.35 3.97 20.41
C ILE A 428 -1.51 2.79 21.38
N THR A 429 -1.42 1.58 20.85
CA THR A 429 -1.55 0.31 21.60
C THR A 429 -0.20 -0.35 21.85
N PRO A 430 -0.08 -1.30 22.79
CA PRO A 430 1.16 -2.04 23.03
C PRO A 430 1.77 -2.73 21.81
N ASP A 431 0.94 -3.14 20.85
CA ASP A 431 1.33 -3.78 19.59
C ASP A 431 1.48 -2.79 18.42
N THR A 432 1.27 -1.48 18.62
CA THR A 432 1.53 -0.45 17.60
C THR A 432 3.01 -0.44 17.23
N THR A 433 3.30 -0.44 15.93
CA THR A 433 4.67 -0.44 15.39
C THR A 433 5.02 0.85 14.63
N LEU A 434 4.05 1.46 13.94
CA LEU A 434 4.27 2.68 13.16
C LEU A 434 2.99 3.50 12.99
N ILE A 435 3.16 4.78 12.62
CA ILE A 435 2.10 5.62 12.05
C ILE A 435 2.39 5.78 10.57
N ALA A 436 1.35 5.57 9.75
CA ALA A 436 1.37 5.82 8.32
C ALA A 436 0.55 7.08 8.01
N ILE A 437 1.11 7.98 7.21
CA ILE A 437 0.59 9.32 6.93
C ILE A 437 0.45 9.47 5.42
N ARG A 438 -0.66 10.05 4.97
CA ARG A 438 -0.99 10.22 3.54
C ARG A 438 -1.45 11.61 3.23
N ASP A 439 -1.08 12.06 2.04
CA ASP A 439 -1.70 13.18 1.35
C ASP A 439 -2.13 12.64 -0.02
N THR A 440 -3.42 12.45 -0.25
CA THR A 440 -3.91 12.13 -1.61
C THR A 440 -4.26 13.44 -2.32
N LEU A 441 -3.50 13.73 -3.38
CA LEU A 441 -3.62 14.90 -4.25
C LEU A 441 -4.41 14.48 -5.52
N ALA A 442 -5.66 14.91 -5.64
CA ALA A 442 -6.46 14.70 -6.85
C ALA A 442 -6.06 15.66 -7.99
N ASP A 443 -5.75 16.92 -7.68
CA ASP A 443 -5.28 17.89 -8.67
C ASP A 443 -3.84 18.33 -8.37
N TRP A 444 -2.88 17.64 -8.98
CA TRP A 444 -1.46 17.92 -8.80
C TRP A 444 -1.07 19.33 -9.30
N SER A 445 -1.91 20.01 -10.10
CA SER A 445 -1.61 21.36 -10.60
C SER A 445 -1.91 22.44 -9.55
N THR A 446 -2.85 22.20 -8.63
CA THR A 446 -3.25 23.18 -7.59
C THR A 446 -2.99 22.74 -6.15
N GLU A 447 -2.92 21.43 -5.88
CA GLU A 447 -2.71 20.85 -4.55
C GLU A 447 -1.22 20.66 -4.20
N ASP A 448 -0.88 20.83 -2.92
CA ASP A 448 0.48 20.67 -2.40
C ASP A 448 0.52 19.63 -1.24
N PRO A 449 1.69 19.07 -0.89
CA PRO A 449 1.81 18.23 0.30
C PRO A 449 1.78 19.08 1.59
N MET A 450 1.30 18.53 2.70
CA MET A 450 1.45 19.15 4.03
C MET A 450 2.90 19.06 4.54
N THR A 451 3.35 20.08 5.27
CA THR A 451 4.62 20.03 6.02
C THR A 451 4.44 19.19 7.27
N LEU A 452 5.44 18.35 7.63
CA LEU A 452 5.43 17.50 8.82
C LEU A 452 6.78 17.53 9.55
N ALA A 453 6.74 17.40 10.88
CA ALA A 453 7.85 17.04 11.74
C ALA A 453 7.34 16.18 12.91
N ILE A 454 8.23 15.41 13.55
CA ILE A 454 7.93 14.65 14.76
C ILE A 454 9.00 14.87 15.82
N HIS A 455 8.55 14.98 17.07
CA HIS A 455 9.42 15.02 18.25
C HIS A 455 8.94 14.01 19.29
N ARG A 456 9.88 13.31 19.92
CA ARG A 456 9.60 12.37 21.00
C ARG A 456 9.72 13.10 22.34
N THR A 457 8.63 13.13 23.12
CA THR A 457 8.51 13.95 24.33
C THR A 457 8.82 13.18 25.61
N ALA A 458 8.52 11.88 25.67
CA ALA A 458 8.75 11.05 26.85
C ALA A 458 9.06 9.58 26.50
N GLY A 459 9.45 8.80 27.51
CA GLY A 459 9.73 7.36 27.43
C GLY A 459 11.17 6.97 27.81
N PRO A 460 11.60 5.72 27.55
CA PRO A 460 12.97 5.27 27.79
C PRO A 460 14.03 6.04 26.98
N PRO A 461 15.33 5.97 27.32
CA PRO A 461 16.38 6.50 26.46
C PRO A 461 16.50 5.70 25.14
N ASN A 462 17.10 6.30 24.11
CA ASN A 462 17.51 5.58 22.90
C ASN A 462 18.52 4.49 23.28
N SER A 463 18.44 3.33 22.62
CA SER A 463 19.12 2.09 23.03
C SER A 463 19.47 1.22 21.82
N LEU A 464 20.32 0.21 22.00
CA LEU A 464 20.56 -0.81 20.97
C LEU A 464 19.27 -1.59 20.63
N PHE A 465 18.39 -1.79 21.61
CA PHE A 465 17.11 -2.47 21.39
C PHE A 465 16.18 -1.65 20.49
N SER A 466 16.02 -0.35 20.75
CA SER A 466 15.21 0.52 19.88
C SER A 466 15.88 0.69 18.50
N GLN A 467 17.19 0.92 18.44
CA GLN A 467 17.94 1.08 17.19
C GLN A 467 17.83 -0.11 16.23
N LEU A 468 17.64 -1.33 16.75
CA LEU A 468 17.45 -2.54 15.94
C LEU A 468 15.97 -2.96 15.79
N GLY A 469 15.03 -2.06 16.10
CA GLY A 469 13.59 -2.31 15.94
C GLY A 469 12.96 -3.23 16.96
N GLY A 470 13.56 -3.40 18.14
CA GLY A 470 13.11 -4.31 19.19
C GLY A 470 11.65 -4.11 19.63
N PHE A 471 11.17 -2.86 19.63
CA PHE A 471 9.77 -2.53 19.91
C PHE A 471 8.79 -2.97 18.79
N ALA A 472 9.27 -3.14 17.56
CA ALA A 472 8.47 -3.64 16.44
C ALA A 472 8.48 -5.18 16.30
N ILE A 473 9.27 -5.89 17.12
CA ILE A 473 9.29 -7.37 17.12
C ILE A 473 7.96 -7.90 17.70
N PRO A 474 7.20 -8.75 16.97
CA PRO A 474 5.91 -9.27 17.44
C PRO A 474 6.01 -9.97 18.80
N VAL A 475 4.99 -9.75 19.64
CA VAL A 475 4.89 -10.20 21.05
C VAL A 475 5.96 -9.61 21.97
N ILE A 476 7.23 -9.67 21.60
CA ILE A 476 8.37 -9.22 22.41
C ILE A 476 8.34 -7.70 22.62
N GLY A 477 8.15 -6.91 21.55
CA GLY A 477 8.07 -5.45 21.62
C GLY A 477 6.93 -4.99 22.52
N ALA A 478 5.75 -5.59 22.36
CA ALA A 478 4.57 -5.32 23.19
C ALA A 478 4.76 -5.72 24.66
N ALA A 479 5.38 -6.88 24.92
CA ALA A 479 5.67 -7.34 26.29
C ALA A 479 6.72 -6.46 26.99
N VAL A 480 7.73 -5.99 26.25
CA VAL A 480 8.73 -5.03 26.75
C VAL A 480 8.07 -3.69 27.05
N ALA A 481 7.27 -3.15 26.12
CA ALA A 481 6.67 -1.83 26.23
C ALA A 481 5.64 -1.72 27.37
N GLN A 482 4.93 -2.80 27.69
CA GLN A 482 4.00 -2.87 28.84
C GLN A 482 4.69 -3.06 30.19
N SER A 483 6.01 -3.30 30.23
CA SER A 483 6.75 -3.59 31.46
C SER A 483 7.86 -2.56 31.68
N PRO A 484 7.71 -1.64 32.66
CA PRO A 484 8.75 -0.69 33.02
C PRO A 484 10.09 -1.37 33.37
N LEU A 485 10.05 -2.58 33.95
CA LEU A 485 11.25 -3.37 34.25
C LEU A 485 11.94 -3.87 32.97
N LEU A 486 11.20 -4.47 32.03
CA LEU A 486 11.80 -4.95 30.77
C LEU A 486 12.27 -3.79 29.90
N THR A 487 11.47 -2.72 29.81
CA THR A 487 11.85 -1.47 29.13
C THR A 487 13.13 -0.88 29.73
N ALA A 488 13.27 -0.80 31.06
CA ALA A 488 14.51 -0.35 31.70
C ALA A 488 15.70 -1.27 31.38
N LEU A 489 15.51 -2.60 31.42
CA LEU A 489 16.57 -3.58 31.15
C LEU A 489 17.10 -3.52 29.70
N VAL A 490 16.22 -3.45 28.70
CA VAL A 490 16.66 -3.33 27.29
C VAL A 490 17.31 -1.98 26.99
N SER A 491 16.96 -0.96 27.76
CA SER A 491 17.50 0.41 27.66
C SER A 491 18.91 0.57 28.26
N LEU A 492 19.45 -0.44 28.96
CA LEU A 492 20.79 -0.40 29.55
C LEU A 492 21.93 -0.39 28.52
N ILE A 493 21.68 -0.83 27.29
CA ILE A 493 22.67 -0.89 26.22
C ILE A 493 22.46 0.31 25.30
N PRO A 494 23.38 1.29 25.25
CA PRO A 494 23.25 2.45 24.36
C PRO A 494 23.30 2.04 22.87
N PRO A 495 22.74 2.86 21.97
CA PRO A 495 22.80 2.59 20.54
C PRO A 495 24.24 2.62 20.02
N LEU A 496 24.49 1.95 18.90
CA LEU A 496 25.74 2.11 18.17
C LEU A 496 25.79 3.52 17.54
N PRO A 497 26.94 4.21 17.50
CA PRO A 497 27.09 5.47 16.76
C PRO A 497 26.76 5.34 15.26
N SER A 498 26.90 4.14 14.71
CA SER A 498 26.39 3.75 13.39
C SER A 498 26.20 2.24 13.33
N VAL A 499 25.13 1.77 12.68
CA VAL A 499 24.93 0.34 12.41
C VAL A 499 25.84 -0.06 11.23
N PRO A 500 26.75 -1.04 11.37
CA PRO A 500 27.67 -1.43 10.30
C PRO A 500 26.91 -1.86 9.02
N PRO A 501 27.35 -1.46 7.81
CA PRO A 501 26.62 -1.73 6.57
C PRO A 501 26.29 -3.21 6.33
N ILE A 502 27.20 -4.12 6.71
CA ILE A 502 26.96 -5.57 6.61
C ILE A 502 25.83 -6.04 7.53
N LEU A 503 25.76 -5.52 8.77
CA LEU A 503 24.70 -5.86 9.73
C LEU A 503 23.36 -5.25 9.31
N ARG A 504 23.36 -3.99 8.86
CA ARG A 504 22.16 -3.34 8.31
C ARG A 504 21.65 -4.11 7.08
N GLY A 505 22.54 -4.49 6.16
CA GLY A 505 22.20 -5.35 5.02
C GLY A 505 21.59 -6.69 5.44
N THR A 506 22.20 -7.42 6.38
CA THR A 506 21.65 -8.69 6.88
C THR A 506 20.27 -8.52 7.51
N LEU A 507 20.04 -7.49 8.33
CA LEU A 507 18.71 -7.20 8.89
C LEU A 507 17.69 -6.86 7.79
N GLY A 508 18.11 -6.11 6.77
CA GLY A 508 17.30 -5.84 5.57
C GLY A 508 16.89 -7.13 4.84
N THR A 509 17.79 -8.11 4.69
CA THR A 509 17.43 -9.38 4.03
C THR A 509 16.32 -10.15 4.73
N LEU A 510 16.22 -10.06 6.05
CA LEU A 510 15.15 -10.71 6.83
C LEU A 510 13.79 -10.04 6.60
N LEU A 511 13.76 -8.73 6.38
CA LEU A 511 12.57 -8.00 5.97
C LEU A 511 12.23 -8.26 4.48
N MET A 512 13.24 -8.32 3.60
CA MET A 512 13.05 -8.59 2.17
C MET A 512 12.34 -9.92 1.90
N LEU A 513 12.58 -10.95 2.72
CA LEU A 513 11.90 -12.26 2.63
C LEU A 513 10.37 -12.14 2.64
N ARG A 514 9.79 -11.07 3.21
CA ARG A 514 8.35 -10.82 3.18
C ARG A 514 7.82 -10.60 1.76
N GLY A 515 8.66 -10.18 0.81
CA GLY A 515 8.31 -10.01 -0.60
C GLY A 515 7.82 -11.28 -1.29
N PHE A 516 8.25 -12.47 -0.85
CA PHE A 516 7.67 -13.73 -1.34
C PHE A 516 6.18 -13.85 -1.02
N SER A 517 5.77 -13.44 0.17
CA SER A 517 4.38 -13.52 0.62
C SER A 517 3.56 -12.33 0.12
N GLN A 518 4.12 -11.12 0.19
CA GLN A 518 3.38 -9.89 -0.10
C GLN A 518 3.05 -9.78 -1.59
N GLU A 519 4.02 -10.01 -2.49
CA GLU A 519 3.78 -9.95 -3.94
C GLU A 519 2.75 -11.02 -4.36
N ALA A 520 2.88 -12.23 -3.83
CA ALA A 520 1.93 -13.32 -4.04
C ALA A 520 0.53 -13.07 -3.43
N ILE A 521 0.38 -12.11 -2.52
CA ILE A 521 -0.92 -11.64 -2.01
C ILE A 521 -1.47 -10.55 -2.93
N TYR A 522 -0.66 -9.60 -3.36
CA TYR A 522 -1.14 -8.44 -4.12
C TYR A 522 -1.46 -8.77 -5.57
N ILE A 523 -0.64 -9.59 -6.24
CA ILE A 523 -0.99 -10.10 -7.58
C ILE A 523 -2.33 -10.84 -7.54
N LYS A 524 -2.61 -11.63 -6.48
CA LYS A 524 -3.91 -12.32 -6.31
C LYS A 524 -5.11 -11.40 -6.28
N VAL A 525 -4.98 -10.15 -5.85
CA VAL A 525 -6.09 -9.18 -5.82
C VAL A 525 -6.53 -8.85 -7.25
N ALA A 526 -5.57 -8.80 -8.19
CA ALA A 526 -5.85 -8.68 -9.61
C ALA A 526 -6.28 -10.01 -10.24
N THR A 527 -5.58 -11.12 -9.96
CA THR A 527 -5.74 -12.39 -10.71
C THR A 527 -6.76 -13.38 -10.14
N THR A 528 -7.18 -13.26 -8.88
CA THR A 528 -8.01 -14.25 -8.17
C THR A 528 -9.39 -13.71 -7.82
N ASP A 529 -10.41 -14.54 -8.00
CA ASP A 529 -11.77 -14.32 -7.52
C ASP A 529 -11.86 -14.58 -6.01
N PRO A 530 -12.35 -13.62 -5.19
CA PRO A 530 -12.25 -13.69 -3.73
C PRO A 530 -13.25 -14.66 -3.08
N ASP A 531 -14.37 -14.96 -3.73
CA ASP A 531 -15.43 -15.84 -3.20
C ASP A 531 -15.14 -17.32 -3.48
N THR A 532 -14.52 -17.62 -4.64
CA THR A 532 -14.21 -18.98 -5.10
C THR A 532 -12.74 -19.37 -4.94
N GLY A 533 -11.84 -18.39 -4.75
CA GLY A 533 -10.39 -18.61 -4.68
C GLY A 533 -9.77 -19.11 -6.00
N GLN A 534 -10.49 -19.02 -7.12
CA GLN A 534 -9.99 -19.42 -8.45
C GLN A 534 -9.34 -18.26 -9.18
N LEU A 535 -8.49 -18.54 -10.16
CA LEU A 535 -8.04 -17.49 -11.09
C LEU A 535 -9.22 -16.99 -11.93
N LYS A 536 -9.28 -15.66 -12.14
CA LYS A 536 -10.27 -14.98 -12.96
C LYS A 536 -9.69 -14.62 -14.33
N ALA A 537 -10.54 -14.44 -15.33
CA ALA A 537 -10.10 -14.08 -16.69
C ALA A 537 -9.48 -12.67 -16.75
N PRO A 538 -8.55 -12.40 -17.70
CA PRO A 538 -8.06 -11.06 -17.97
C PRO A 538 -9.20 -10.15 -18.44
N ASN A 539 -9.00 -8.84 -18.30
CA ASN A 539 -9.91 -7.77 -18.70
C ASN A 539 -11.26 -7.75 -17.95
N VAL A 540 -11.43 -8.56 -16.89
CA VAL A 540 -12.65 -8.61 -16.06
C VAL A 540 -12.48 -7.79 -14.79
N PHE A 541 -13.30 -6.75 -14.66
CA PHE A 541 -13.46 -5.93 -13.47
C PHE A 541 -14.90 -6.07 -12.95
N THR A 542 -15.04 -6.11 -11.63
CA THR A 542 -16.31 -6.30 -10.91
C THR A 542 -16.61 -5.10 -10.03
N ASP A 543 -17.81 -5.05 -9.45
CA ASP A 543 -18.13 -4.00 -8.47
C ASP A 543 -17.11 -3.95 -7.33
N PRO A 544 -16.74 -2.76 -6.81
CA PRO A 544 -15.72 -2.60 -5.80
C PRO A 544 -16.07 -3.29 -4.48
N ILE A 545 -15.13 -4.06 -3.95
CA ILE A 545 -15.29 -4.78 -2.68
C ILE A 545 -14.47 -4.14 -1.56
N GLY A 546 -14.93 -4.34 -0.32
CA GLY A 546 -14.21 -3.91 0.87
C GLY A 546 -13.22 -4.98 1.31
N ASN A 547 -11.93 -4.64 1.35
CA ASN A 547 -10.89 -5.52 1.88
C ASN A 547 -11.16 -5.77 3.37
N ALA A 548 -11.44 -7.04 3.71
CA ALA A 548 -12.09 -7.39 4.97
C ALA A 548 -11.36 -6.86 6.23
N SER A 549 -12.17 -6.45 7.20
CA SER A 549 -11.84 -6.16 8.60
C SER A 549 -11.28 -4.77 9.00
N PHE A 550 -10.80 -3.88 8.11
CA PHE A 550 -10.05 -2.69 8.58
C PHE A 550 -10.36 -1.31 7.97
N LEU A 551 -11.06 -1.22 6.83
CA LEU A 551 -11.27 0.06 6.13
C LEU A 551 -12.70 0.14 5.60
N ALA A 552 -13.60 0.79 6.34
CA ALA A 552 -15.02 0.79 5.99
C ALA A 552 -15.35 1.75 4.83
N THR A 553 -14.74 2.95 4.79
CA THR A 553 -15.06 4.02 3.83
C THR A 553 -14.22 3.97 2.54
N GLN A 554 -13.72 2.78 2.17
CA GLN A 554 -13.02 2.55 0.90
C GLN A 554 -13.40 1.19 0.31
N LEU A 555 -13.42 1.12 -1.02
CA LEU A 555 -13.62 -0.11 -1.79
C LEU A 555 -12.61 -0.16 -2.94
N GLN A 556 -12.32 -1.34 -3.46
CA GLN A 556 -11.43 -1.51 -4.61
C GLN A 556 -12.03 -2.45 -5.66
N SER A 557 -11.91 -2.08 -6.94
CA SER A 557 -12.11 -2.98 -8.08
C SER A 557 -10.75 -3.19 -8.75
N ALA A 558 -10.17 -4.36 -8.54
CA ALA A 558 -8.87 -4.73 -9.09
C ALA A 558 -9.02 -5.76 -10.19
N GLY A 559 -8.06 -5.78 -11.11
CA GLY A 559 -8.01 -6.73 -12.22
C GLY A 559 -6.68 -6.67 -12.95
N TYR A 560 -6.53 -7.55 -13.94
CA TYR A 560 -5.40 -7.57 -14.85
C TYR A 560 -5.90 -7.54 -16.29
N PHE A 561 -5.12 -6.97 -17.19
CA PHE A 561 -5.46 -6.83 -18.60
C PHE A 561 -4.55 -7.69 -19.49
N GLN A 562 -5.09 -8.06 -20.65
CA GLN A 562 -4.35 -8.66 -21.74
C GLN A 562 -4.95 -8.12 -23.04
N LEU A 563 -4.21 -7.26 -23.73
CA LEU A 563 -4.67 -6.49 -24.88
C LEU A 563 -3.67 -6.65 -26.04
N ALA A 564 -4.18 -6.87 -27.24
CA ALA A 564 -3.39 -6.64 -28.46
C ALA A 564 -3.23 -5.12 -28.72
N ASP A 565 -2.29 -4.75 -29.58
CA ASP A 565 -1.97 -3.35 -29.90
C ASP A 565 -3.16 -2.61 -30.52
N ASP A 566 -4.08 -3.35 -31.16
CA ASP A 566 -5.33 -2.88 -31.78
C ASP A 566 -6.55 -2.98 -30.85
N GLN A 567 -6.36 -3.19 -29.54
CA GLN A 567 -7.43 -3.34 -28.56
C GLN A 567 -7.41 -2.27 -27.45
N ALA A 568 -8.61 -1.97 -26.94
CA ALA A 568 -8.81 -1.18 -25.74
C ALA A 568 -9.74 -1.87 -24.74
N LEU A 569 -9.36 -1.80 -23.46
CA LEU A 569 -10.20 -2.11 -22.32
C LEU A 569 -11.01 -0.86 -21.95
N VAL A 570 -12.32 -0.91 -22.19
CA VAL A 570 -13.24 0.16 -21.83
C VAL A 570 -13.87 -0.15 -20.48
N LEU A 571 -13.56 0.69 -19.48
CA LEU A 571 -14.12 0.64 -18.13
C LEU A 571 -15.28 1.63 -18.03
N THR A 572 -16.41 1.22 -17.48
CA THR A 572 -17.49 2.13 -17.06
C THR A 572 -17.59 2.13 -15.55
N ILE A 573 -17.40 3.31 -14.95
CA ILE A 573 -17.31 3.51 -13.51
C ILE A 573 -18.46 4.43 -13.08
N ASN A 574 -19.26 4.00 -12.10
CA ASN A 574 -20.17 4.89 -11.38
C ASN A 574 -19.59 5.14 -9.99
N PRO A 575 -19.18 6.37 -9.64
CA PRO A 575 -18.60 6.65 -8.32
C PRO A 575 -19.64 6.66 -7.19
N ASN A 576 -20.92 6.93 -7.52
CA ASN A 576 -22.05 7.02 -6.59
C ASN A 576 -21.72 7.87 -5.35
N ASN A 577 -21.60 7.26 -4.16
CA ASN A 577 -21.28 7.99 -2.92
C ASN A 577 -19.77 8.20 -2.65
N ALA A 578 -18.86 7.75 -3.53
CA ALA A 578 -17.42 7.94 -3.39
C ALA A 578 -16.99 9.33 -3.88
N ALA A 579 -16.45 10.16 -2.98
CA ALA A 579 -15.92 11.48 -3.34
C ALA A 579 -14.57 11.44 -4.10
N TYR A 580 -13.93 10.27 -4.17
CA TYR A 580 -12.72 10.04 -4.98
C TYR A 580 -12.78 8.68 -5.66
N PHE A 581 -12.36 8.63 -6.93
CA PHE A 581 -11.83 7.41 -7.52
C PHE A 581 -10.49 7.67 -8.26
N GLY A 582 -9.69 6.62 -8.43
CA GLY A 582 -8.46 6.64 -9.23
C GLY A 582 -8.22 5.31 -9.95
N VAL A 583 -7.79 5.39 -11.21
CA VAL A 583 -7.49 4.27 -12.12
C VAL A 583 -6.01 4.33 -12.53
N PRO A 584 -5.09 3.73 -11.77
CA PRO A 584 -3.68 3.61 -12.15
C PRO A 584 -3.41 2.29 -12.88
N VAL A 585 -2.60 2.34 -13.93
CA VAL A 585 -1.97 1.15 -14.51
C VAL A 585 -0.70 0.80 -13.73
N THR A 586 -0.52 -0.49 -13.47
CA THR A 586 0.67 -1.09 -12.88
C THR A 586 1.13 -2.28 -13.73
N ASN A 587 2.42 -2.64 -13.67
CA ASN A 587 2.91 -3.87 -14.31
C ASN A 587 2.50 -5.12 -13.50
N ASP A 588 2.87 -6.33 -13.96
CA ASP A 588 2.58 -7.60 -13.27
C ASP A 588 3.21 -7.71 -11.87
N TRP A 589 4.18 -6.84 -11.55
CA TRP A 589 4.86 -6.72 -10.26
C TRP A 589 4.33 -5.56 -9.42
N THR A 590 3.08 -5.18 -9.70
CA THR A 590 2.25 -4.29 -8.89
C THR A 590 2.82 -2.89 -8.65
N ILE A 591 3.78 -2.43 -9.45
CA ILE A 591 4.28 -1.04 -9.42
C ILE A 591 3.78 -0.24 -10.62
N THR A 592 3.54 1.05 -10.41
CA THR A 592 3.31 2.00 -11.51
C THR A 592 4.61 2.25 -12.28
N ASP A 593 4.53 2.93 -13.42
CA ASP A 593 5.69 3.34 -14.21
C ASP A 593 5.80 4.88 -14.29
N ASN A 594 6.29 5.48 -15.38
CA ASN A 594 6.32 6.94 -15.55
C ASN A 594 4.88 7.49 -15.67
N TYR A 595 4.29 7.84 -14.52
CA TYR A 595 2.95 8.42 -14.47
C TYR A 595 2.92 9.95 -14.52
N TRP A 596 4.06 10.60 -14.78
CA TRP A 596 4.20 12.05 -14.69
C TRP A 596 4.45 12.71 -16.05
N ASP A 597 5.14 12.05 -16.98
CA ASP A 597 5.20 12.42 -18.40
C ASP A 597 4.03 11.79 -19.17
N GLU A 598 3.62 10.57 -18.81
CA GLU A 598 2.51 9.83 -19.46
C GLU A 598 1.22 9.82 -18.62
N GLN A 599 0.08 9.69 -19.31
CA GLN A 599 -1.24 9.55 -18.68
C GLN A 599 -1.55 8.09 -18.30
N THR A 600 -0.65 7.45 -17.55
CA THR A 600 -0.83 6.07 -17.03
C THR A 600 -1.71 5.97 -15.78
N SER A 601 -2.27 7.11 -15.33
CA SER A 601 -3.39 7.13 -14.38
C SER A 601 -4.35 8.28 -14.64
N LEU A 602 -5.63 8.07 -14.32
CA LEU A 602 -6.62 9.14 -14.18
C LEU A 602 -7.40 9.00 -12.87
N ASN A 603 -7.69 10.14 -12.25
CA ASN A 603 -8.58 10.23 -11.09
C ASN A 603 -9.82 11.10 -11.40
N ILE A 604 -10.75 11.18 -10.44
CA ILE A 604 -12.03 11.90 -10.59
C ILE A 604 -11.91 13.39 -11.00
N ALA A 605 -10.84 14.09 -10.58
CA ALA A 605 -10.62 15.51 -10.92
C ALA A 605 -9.99 15.67 -12.33
N GLN A 606 -9.16 14.71 -12.73
CA GLN A 606 -8.48 14.70 -14.03
C GLN A 606 -9.40 14.24 -15.18
N ALA A 607 -10.30 13.30 -14.90
CA ALA A 607 -11.24 12.73 -15.87
C ALA A 607 -12.42 13.67 -16.19
N ARG A 608 -13.27 13.26 -17.14
CA ARG A 608 -14.54 13.91 -17.48
C ARG A 608 -15.70 12.94 -17.30
N SER A 609 -16.73 13.38 -16.59
CA SER A 609 -17.97 12.62 -16.41
C SER A 609 -18.80 12.60 -17.68
N ASN A 610 -19.44 11.47 -17.94
CA ASN A 610 -20.53 11.33 -18.90
C ASN A 610 -21.76 12.16 -18.45
N PRO A 611 -22.73 12.44 -19.34
CA PRO A 611 -23.91 13.25 -19.01
C PRO A 611 -24.84 12.70 -17.91
N ASP A 612 -24.68 11.42 -17.53
CA ASP A 612 -25.41 10.75 -16.45
C ASP A 612 -24.66 10.72 -15.11
N GLY A 613 -23.41 11.21 -15.07
CA GLY A 613 -22.54 11.17 -13.89
C GLY A 613 -21.62 9.95 -13.80
N SER A 614 -21.75 8.98 -14.71
CA SER A 614 -20.77 7.89 -14.87
C SER A 614 -19.47 8.39 -15.50
N TYR A 615 -18.43 7.55 -15.52
CA TYR A 615 -17.16 7.82 -16.19
C TYR A 615 -16.79 6.64 -17.08
N THR A 616 -16.59 6.91 -18.38
CA THR A 616 -16.01 5.93 -19.30
C THR A 616 -14.51 6.20 -19.42
N ILE A 617 -13.68 5.22 -19.04
CA ILE A 617 -12.22 5.27 -19.13
C ILE A 617 -11.78 4.25 -20.19
N VAL A 618 -10.86 4.63 -21.06
CA VAL A 618 -10.35 3.77 -22.15
C VAL A 618 -8.89 3.46 -21.87
N VAL A 619 -8.54 2.19 -21.66
CA VAL A 619 -7.19 1.74 -21.34
C VAL A 619 -6.60 0.98 -22.52
N SER A 620 -5.44 1.38 -23.04
CA SER A 620 -4.81 0.75 -24.22
C SER A 620 -3.30 0.98 -24.31
N PRO A 621 -2.54 0.11 -25.04
CA PRO A 621 -1.10 0.28 -25.28
C PRO A 621 -0.77 1.51 -26.15
N THR A 622 -1.62 1.79 -27.14
CA THR A 622 -1.51 2.94 -28.05
C THR A 622 -2.66 3.91 -27.80
N GLU A 623 -2.43 5.21 -28.02
CA GLU A 623 -3.48 6.22 -27.95
C GLU A 623 -4.58 5.95 -29.01
N PRO A 624 -5.88 5.91 -28.63
CA PRO A 624 -6.98 5.73 -29.58
C PRO A 624 -7.22 7.03 -30.38
N VAL A 625 -6.67 7.10 -31.59
CA VAL A 625 -6.86 8.23 -32.52
C VAL A 625 -7.97 7.92 -33.54
N PHE A 626 -8.85 8.90 -33.79
CA PHE A 626 -9.97 8.82 -34.74
C PHE A 626 -9.66 9.52 -36.07
N ASP A 627 -10.55 9.36 -37.07
CA ASP A 627 -10.41 9.90 -38.44
C ASP A 627 -10.22 11.43 -38.54
N ASP A 628 -10.44 12.18 -37.46
CA ASP A 628 -10.29 13.65 -37.36
C ASP A 628 -9.06 14.08 -36.52
N ASP A 629 -8.08 13.19 -36.35
CA ASP A 629 -6.89 13.31 -35.49
C ASP A 629 -7.21 13.52 -33.98
N SER A 630 -8.47 13.37 -33.55
CA SER A 630 -8.85 13.46 -32.15
C SER A 630 -8.63 12.14 -31.38
N SER A 631 -8.59 12.22 -30.05
CA SER A 631 -8.56 11.08 -29.12
C SER A 631 -9.51 11.33 -27.95
N VAL A 632 -9.86 10.31 -27.16
CA VAL A 632 -10.71 10.48 -25.97
C VAL A 632 -9.95 11.17 -24.83
N TRP A 633 -10.61 12.10 -24.12
CA TRP A 633 -10.03 12.74 -22.93
C TRP A 633 -9.61 11.70 -21.89
N ASN A 634 -10.52 10.77 -21.58
CA ASN A 634 -10.39 9.73 -20.55
C ASN A 634 -9.56 8.51 -21.02
N TRP A 635 -8.53 8.72 -21.85
CA TRP A 635 -7.56 7.66 -22.16
C TRP A 635 -6.63 7.44 -20.96
N VAL A 636 -6.29 6.20 -20.68
CA VAL A 636 -5.21 5.81 -19.78
C VAL A 636 -4.23 4.94 -20.55
N SER A 637 -3.00 5.43 -20.70
CA SER A 637 -1.91 4.70 -21.35
C SER A 637 -1.51 3.50 -20.50
N THR A 638 -1.21 2.35 -21.11
CA THR A 638 -0.48 1.26 -20.43
C THR A 638 1.04 1.38 -20.59
N ASN A 639 1.54 2.51 -21.09
CA ASN A 639 2.94 2.73 -21.51
C ASN A 639 3.46 1.64 -22.47
N GLY A 640 2.63 1.24 -23.43
CA GLY A 640 2.94 0.17 -24.39
C GLY A 640 2.84 -1.26 -23.84
N LEU A 641 2.48 -1.47 -22.57
CA LEU A 641 2.29 -2.81 -22.03
C LEU A 641 1.04 -3.49 -22.61
N ASN A 642 1.20 -4.67 -23.21
CA ASN A 642 0.09 -5.54 -23.61
C ASN A 642 -0.53 -6.29 -22.42
N GLN A 643 0.25 -6.52 -21.36
CA GLN A 643 -0.13 -7.21 -20.13
C GLN A 643 0.23 -6.39 -18.90
N GLY A 644 -0.66 -6.40 -17.90
CA GLY A 644 -0.42 -5.71 -16.63
C GLY A 644 -1.65 -5.70 -15.73
N THR A 645 -1.63 -4.86 -14.70
CA THR A 645 -2.61 -4.82 -13.62
C THR A 645 -3.20 -3.41 -13.42
N ILE A 646 -4.39 -3.34 -12.82
CA ILE A 646 -5.08 -2.10 -12.44
C ILE A 646 -5.74 -2.32 -11.08
N SER A 647 -5.56 -1.37 -10.15
CA SER A 647 -6.24 -1.35 -8.85
C SER A 647 -7.07 -0.07 -8.76
N ILE A 648 -8.35 -0.14 -9.18
CA ILE A 648 -9.25 1.01 -9.13
C ILE A 648 -9.64 1.24 -7.67
N ARG A 649 -9.30 2.41 -7.13
CA ARG A 649 -9.56 2.80 -5.75
C ARG A 649 -10.77 3.71 -5.67
N PHE A 650 -11.63 3.48 -4.67
CA PHE A 650 -12.71 4.38 -4.29
C PHE A 650 -12.54 4.80 -2.84
N GLN A 651 -12.54 6.10 -2.56
CA GLN A 651 -12.26 6.66 -1.23
C GLN A 651 -13.34 7.65 -0.78
N ALA A 652 -13.39 7.91 0.53
CA ALA A 652 -14.39 8.78 1.18
C ALA A 652 -15.86 8.39 0.89
N ILE A 653 -16.14 7.09 0.95
CA ILE A 653 -17.48 6.49 0.84
C ILE A 653 -18.25 6.67 2.16
N ASP A 654 -19.45 7.25 2.14
CA ASP A 654 -20.36 7.22 3.29
C ASP A 654 -21.03 5.85 3.43
N THR A 655 -20.49 5.03 4.34
CA THR A 655 -20.95 3.67 4.67
C THR A 655 -22.35 3.59 5.27
N ASN A 656 -22.98 4.73 5.60
CA ASN A 656 -24.37 4.78 6.04
C ASN A 656 -25.35 4.82 4.85
N LEU A 657 -24.86 5.05 3.64
CA LEU A 657 -25.63 5.01 2.39
C LEU A 657 -25.39 3.66 1.68
N PRO A 658 -26.44 3.03 1.11
CA PRO A 658 -26.31 1.74 0.42
C PRO A 658 -25.76 1.85 -1.01
N ASP A 659 -25.52 3.07 -1.49
CA ASP A 659 -25.24 3.39 -2.89
C ASP A 659 -23.73 3.34 -3.17
N ASN A 660 -23.15 2.14 -3.02
CA ASN A 660 -21.73 1.89 -3.32
C ASN A 660 -21.43 2.17 -4.81
N PRO A 661 -20.19 2.55 -5.15
CA PRO A 661 -19.73 2.61 -6.54
C PRO A 661 -19.90 1.27 -7.27
N THR A 662 -19.95 1.31 -8.61
CA THR A 662 -20.00 0.12 -9.48
C THR A 662 -19.01 0.23 -10.63
N VAL A 663 -18.54 -0.93 -11.13
CA VAL A 663 -17.56 -1.02 -12.22
C VAL A 663 -17.90 -2.17 -13.16
N SER A 664 -17.92 -1.88 -14.46
CA SER A 664 -17.97 -2.89 -15.52
C SER A 664 -16.86 -2.69 -16.55
N SER A 665 -16.49 -3.77 -17.24
CA SER A 665 -15.45 -3.76 -18.26
C SER A 665 -15.86 -4.49 -19.54
N GLN A 666 -15.33 -4.04 -20.67
CA GLN A 666 -15.41 -4.71 -21.97
C GLN A 666 -14.13 -4.47 -22.77
N VAL A 667 -13.78 -5.38 -23.68
CA VAL A 667 -12.69 -5.18 -24.65
C VAL A 667 -13.28 -4.98 -26.03
N VAL A 668 -12.76 -3.99 -26.76
CA VAL A 668 -13.12 -3.68 -28.15
C VAL A 668 -11.85 -3.51 -28.99
N THR A 669 -11.97 -3.59 -30.31
CA THR A 669 -10.90 -3.09 -31.19
C THR A 669 -10.88 -1.57 -31.16
N LEU A 670 -9.74 -0.95 -31.47
CA LEU A 670 -9.65 0.51 -31.61
C LEU A 670 -10.59 1.03 -32.71
N SER A 671 -10.81 0.25 -33.79
CA SER A 671 -11.80 0.55 -34.84
C SER A 671 -13.25 0.48 -34.36
N ASP A 672 -13.58 -0.40 -33.41
CA ASP A 672 -14.94 -0.52 -32.84
C ASP A 672 -15.18 0.46 -31.68
N LEU A 673 -14.15 1.09 -31.13
CA LEU A 673 -14.22 1.94 -29.93
C LEU A 673 -15.29 3.03 -30.02
N ALA A 674 -15.40 3.69 -31.19
CA ALA A 674 -16.42 4.72 -31.44
C ALA A 674 -17.88 4.22 -31.26
N SER A 675 -18.12 2.91 -31.37
CA SER A 675 -19.46 2.31 -31.21
C SER A 675 -19.88 2.08 -29.74
N VAL A 676 -18.92 2.09 -28.80
CA VAL A 676 -19.17 1.86 -27.36
C VAL A 676 -18.96 3.10 -26.49
N LEU A 677 -18.47 4.20 -27.05
CA LEU A 677 -18.35 5.48 -26.35
C LEU A 677 -19.72 6.15 -26.16
N PRO A 678 -20.02 6.70 -24.96
CA PRO A 678 -21.29 7.35 -24.69
C PRO A 678 -21.47 8.66 -25.46
N ALA A 679 -22.72 8.99 -25.80
CA ALA A 679 -23.05 10.27 -26.41
C ALA A 679 -22.65 11.43 -25.48
N GLY A 680 -21.78 12.32 -25.95
CA GLY A 680 -21.20 13.39 -25.14
C GLY A 680 -19.82 13.09 -24.55
N THR A 681 -19.16 11.99 -24.94
CA THR A 681 -17.72 11.80 -24.69
C THR A 681 -16.93 13.06 -25.07
N THR A 682 -16.02 13.48 -24.18
CA THR A 682 -15.09 14.58 -24.45
C THR A 682 -13.88 14.04 -25.20
N PHE A 683 -13.55 14.67 -26.32
CA PHE A 683 -12.37 14.38 -27.13
C PHE A 683 -11.32 15.48 -26.94
N VAL A 684 -10.08 15.20 -27.35
CA VAL A 684 -8.94 16.12 -27.35
C VAL A 684 -8.20 16.04 -28.69
N THR A 685 -7.69 17.17 -29.15
CA THR A 685 -6.70 17.23 -30.23
C THR A 685 -5.30 16.87 -29.72
N PRO A 686 -4.33 16.54 -30.60
CA PRO A 686 -2.95 16.23 -30.18
C PRO A 686 -2.27 17.41 -29.45
N ALA A 687 -2.65 18.65 -29.78
CA ALA A 687 -2.16 19.85 -29.08
C ALA A 687 -2.73 19.96 -27.65
N GLU A 688 -3.99 19.56 -27.44
CA GLU A 688 -4.61 19.52 -26.11
C GLU A 688 -4.06 18.35 -25.28
N ARG A 689 -3.79 17.18 -25.88
CA ARG A 689 -3.07 16.08 -25.21
C ARG A 689 -1.69 16.54 -24.75
N ALA A 690 -0.91 17.18 -25.61
CA ALA A 690 0.40 17.72 -25.24
C ALA A 690 0.31 18.74 -24.07
N ALA A 691 -0.73 19.57 -24.05
CA ALA A 691 -0.98 20.50 -22.94
C ALA A 691 -1.40 19.80 -21.63
N GLN A 692 -2.19 18.71 -21.70
CA GLN A 692 -2.51 17.86 -20.55
C GLN A 692 -1.25 17.27 -19.93
N LEU A 693 -0.40 16.62 -20.74
CA LEU A 693 0.84 15.99 -20.28
C LEU A 693 1.83 17.02 -19.69
N ALA A 694 1.97 18.19 -20.33
CA ALA A 694 2.78 19.28 -19.78
C ALA A 694 2.26 19.77 -18.41
N THR A 695 0.95 19.94 -18.25
CA THR A 695 0.32 20.33 -16.98
C THR A 695 0.51 19.27 -15.90
N ARG A 696 0.37 17.99 -16.27
CA ARG A 696 0.58 16.82 -15.40
C ARG A 696 2.02 16.74 -14.90
N LYS A 697 3.00 16.96 -15.79
CA LYS A 697 4.42 17.01 -15.46
C LYS A 697 4.76 18.18 -14.55
N GLU A 698 4.24 19.38 -14.82
CA GLU A 698 4.43 20.55 -13.95
C GLU A 698 3.86 20.30 -12.54
N GLY A 699 2.65 19.76 -12.45
CA GLY A 699 2.02 19.40 -11.17
C GLY A 699 2.80 18.35 -10.39
N PHE A 700 3.30 17.30 -11.05
CA PHE A 700 4.16 16.31 -10.40
C PHE A 700 5.49 16.91 -9.92
N ASN A 701 6.11 17.79 -10.71
CA ASN A 701 7.37 18.47 -10.34
C ASN A 701 7.24 19.33 -9.08
N ARG A 702 6.05 19.84 -8.73
CA ARG A 702 5.80 20.55 -7.45
C ARG A 702 6.22 19.71 -6.24
N ARG A 703 5.99 18.39 -6.29
CA ARG A 703 6.31 17.44 -5.20
C ARG A 703 7.81 17.40 -4.88
N PHE A 704 8.67 17.71 -5.84
CA PHE A 704 10.14 17.66 -5.72
C PHE A 704 10.78 19.05 -5.91
N ALA A 705 10.00 20.14 -5.91
CA ALA A 705 10.48 21.49 -6.14
C ALA A 705 11.67 21.88 -5.22
N PRO A 706 12.70 22.58 -5.74
CA PRO A 706 12.81 23.16 -7.07
C PRO A 706 13.39 22.22 -8.15
N TYR A 707 13.43 20.90 -7.93
CA TYR A 707 14.05 19.93 -8.85
C TYR A 707 13.01 19.32 -9.80
N PRO A 708 13.03 19.64 -11.11
CA PRO A 708 12.17 18.99 -12.09
C PRO A 708 12.65 17.56 -12.34
N GLN A 709 11.73 16.62 -12.42
CA GLN A 709 12.02 15.20 -12.57
C GLN A 709 12.26 14.84 -14.04
N THR A 710 13.21 13.96 -14.30
CA THR A 710 13.46 13.38 -15.63
C THR A 710 12.66 12.09 -15.86
N ALA A 711 12.64 11.62 -17.12
CA ALA A 711 12.09 10.33 -17.52
C ALA A 711 13.17 9.25 -17.52
#